data_AF-A0A1D7W5Y3-F1
#
_entry.id   AF-A0A1D7W5Y3-F1
#
_cell.length_a   1.000
_cell.length_b   1.000
_cell.length_c   1.000
_cell.angle_alpha   90.00
_cell.angle_beta   90.00
_cell.angle_gamma   90.00
#
_symmetry.space_group_name_H-M   'P 1'
#
loop_
_entity.id
_entity.type
_entity.pdbx_description
1 polymer ?
#
loop_
_entity_poly.entity_id
_entity_poly.type
_entity_poly.pdbx_seq_one_letter_code
_entity_poly.pdbx_strand_id
1 'polypeptide(L)'
;MKARLRIEGTLRQPELHAAFDREAEHAQKPGHSLIDFIKSMPSRRWSPEDGEWIIAGTGINPQKRFTRAGFTIDLGDDEFADIIDLDDLVEPVSKLAKNKREVFIRPRLLGYEPTLALLGLSASWDRERQRFTIPVADILRAGQPIEGIDFDDETIEAARDAKGRVRVDEVVAESVTVLASAKDSAEAGEHMDELIGHVGDVPDWFGLDLFAYQRLGALAAASGQGYIADEAGLGKCSLGHTRVIANGTDSTLAELWDSRSADRSYTDPDGDGGELIDLQSEELTVPSIDARTGRSSEAQASHLYRQRYRGPIVNVELSPGNAISCTPNHRLLTPDGWKRAEEIADGDYVAMPQLHQTGRMTNISLELARAMAWHIGEGYDHSNNRGRSIDITNTDFDRLDQLELDYYSLIKGIGGDDSAKISIYRSKARNAEINGRKDIGCLYVRSDRWIDWLSHNAVEFGVKSAGREIPPFVMTAQPEAQAEFVRHFFAAEASVCAETIEISSASDHLMFQLRELLARRGVFMTSNRRMKCATNGTRIKRPYWVGTITGTDVWRFAEAFGIADGEKQEKLNSLDLKALRTHKTDRIPCIPVIHRLISTGVPGRRFGYAGRSMGDGVRIAVTRPTAIEARQTIAEVANGQLLQEVASEAQSKWTKQTLDALNQIDPTLVDEVSDTMDFLLSDKIRWTVVKKVSTQTHDGYVYDLSVPHTRSYAAEGMWVHNTRSALAAAAIVKPSRVVVVGPPVSLTNWERETTFSGLAHACAGAIGRDVTVTESGQPKDDGGFSAAHFPIHGDDGEFENLPINKIVSSRKVKDFPEAGIVIVSDDMLRSRPQVLSDMQKWSPEVLIVDEIHRQKTWEAGKSTAVRRLSYATQKLTIGLSGTPLDGSPDQLANQLEITGHLSPVFGGKDAFLNEYCSRNRFNAFMPVKKKLPKLGRILDAHVWVRRTKGDVLPFLPKKTRRVEWIDVPMRDYRQAHRELLMKIGEVAAEFHETKGRWPSVEALMAELPDPISLSSPLRRAAGMAKVDIVSEAITEHLESTTEADDDTYDRPLITWVHHKDVAEAMMDKLAAEKVPDVRLISGKTGPDERDDIIDSFQAGGVGVLIASITAANTAITLTRSSDMIFAETDWRPPQISQAEDRAARIGQTRPVIVTAYAAVDTLDERLHASLETKGSILEDVVVGGDNMVTTGTQGAAMSLTDIIVDVVDQAIIGEKKGKLTQWRAERATAIAS
;
A
#
# COMPACT_ATOMS: atom_id res chain seq x y z
N MET A 1 53.52 53.32 13.66
CA MET A 1 53.91 51.95 13.26
C MET A 1 53.74 51.81 11.74
N LYS A 2 54.73 51.29 10.99
CA LYS A 2 54.47 50.89 9.58
C LYS A 2 53.49 49.71 9.60
N ALA A 3 52.49 49.72 8.73
CA ALA A 3 51.52 48.63 8.65
C ALA A 3 52.24 47.31 8.35
N ARG A 4 52.08 46.33 9.24
CA ARG A 4 52.72 45.01 9.17
C ARG A 4 51.68 43.91 9.18
N LEU A 5 51.99 42.83 8.47
CA LEU A 5 51.15 41.65 8.37
C LEU A 5 52.02 40.42 8.63
N ARG A 6 51.74 39.68 9.69
CA ARG A 6 52.44 38.44 10.06
C ARG A 6 51.53 37.24 9.82
N ILE A 7 52.10 36.11 9.40
CA ILE A 7 51.38 34.84 9.33
C ILE A 7 51.58 34.06 10.63
N GLU A 8 50.49 33.54 11.17
CA GLU A 8 50.48 32.59 12.29
C GLU A 8 49.58 31.39 11.98
N GLY A 9 49.62 30.37 12.85
CA GLY A 9 48.84 29.15 12.71
C GLY A 9 49.60 28.03 12.01
N THR A 10 48.91 27.24 11.21
CA THR A 10 49.49 26.09 10.48
C THR A 10 49.26 26.25 8.98
N LEU A 11 50.00 25.53 8.14
CA LEU A 11 49.81 25.58 6.68
C LEU A 11 48.35 25.28 6.24
N ARG A 12 47.66 24.43 7.01
CA ARG A 12 46.24 24.06 6.81
C ARG A 12 45.24 25.04 7.43
N GLN A 13 45.68 25.89 8.38
CA GLN A 13 44.86 26.93 9.02
C GLN A 13 45.70 28.20 9.25
N PRO A 14 46.08 28.91 8.18
CA PRO A 14 46.85 30.15 8.32
C PRO A 14 45.93 31.29 8.77
N GLU A 15 46.42 32.12 9.69
CA GLU A 15 45.80 33.37 10.12
C GLU A 15 46.75 34.54 9.83
N LEU A 16 46.21 35.66 9.35
CA LEU A 16 46.99 36.86 9.11
C LEU A 16 46.76 37.89 10.22
N HIS A 17 47.84 38.27 10.88
CA HIS A 17 47.87 39.22 11.97
C HIS A 17 48.33 40.58 11.46
N ALA A 18 47.41 41.54 11.42
CA ALA A 18 47.61 42.88 10.88
C ALA A 18 47.76 43.90 12.01
N ALA A 19 48.92 44.56 12.07
CA ALA A 19 49.26 45.59 13.05
C ALA A 19 49.56 46.93 12.36
N PHE A 20 48.85 48.00 12.76
CA PHE A 20 49.00 49.35 12.20
C PHE A 20 48.40 50.42 13.13
N ASP A 21 48.81 51.68 12.97
CA ASP A 21 48.26 52.79 13.77
C ASP A 21 46.79 53.08 13.38
N ARG A 22 45.99 53.52 14.35
CA ARG A 22 44.55 53.80 14.15
C ARG A 22 44.25 54.83 13.05
N GLU A 23 45.18 55.76 12.81
CA GLU A 23 45.09 56.83 11.81
C GLU A 23 45.78 56.48 10.49
N ALA A 24 46.27 55.25 10.33
CA ALA A 24 46.97 54.85 9.11
C ALA A 24 46.02 54.80 7.90
N GLU A 25 46.47 55.36 6.77
CA GLU A 25 45.73 55.40 5.51
C GLU A 25 46.22 54.37 4.49
N HIS A 26 45.31 53.96 3.60
CA HIS A 26 45.61 53.07 2.49
C HIS A 26 46.56 53.74 1.48
N ALA A 27 47.72 53.13 1.24
CA ALA A 27 48.80 53.76 0.46
C ALA A 27 48.43 54.23 -0.96
N GLN A 28 47.48 53.55 -1.63
CA GLN A 28 47.02 53.92 -2.99
C GLN A 28 45.63 54.57 -3.07
N LYS A 29 44.96 54.82 -1.93
CA LYS A 29 43.60 55.39 -1.89
C LYS A 29 43.54 56.48 -0.80
N PRO A 30 43.95 57.72 -1.12
CA PRO A 30 43.97 58.83 -0.16
C PRO A 30 42.59 59.07 0.46
N GLY A 31 42.51 59.24 1.77
CA GLY A 31 41.24 59.44 2.50
C GLY A 31 40.49 58.15 2.88
N HIS A 32 41.03 56.96 2.57
CA HIS A 32 40.51 55.69 3.06
C HIS A 32 41.41 55.13 4.16
N SER A 33 40.85 54.90 5.35
CA SER A 33 41.60 54.35 6.48
C SER A 33 41.93 52.86 6.28
N LEU A 34 43.07 52.40 6.81
CA LEU A 34 43.40 50.98 6.86
C LEU A 34 42.39 50.18 7.70
N ILE A 35 41.74 50.82 8.68
CA ILE A 35 40.65 50.21 9.46
C ILE A 35 39.47 49.85 8.56
N ASP A 36 39.03 50.75 7.68
CA ASP A 36 37.90 50.48 6.77
C ASP A 36 38.27 49.44 5.72
N PHE A 37 39.54 49.43 5.28
CA PHE A 37 40.08 48.40 4.42
C PHE A 37 40.02 47.01 5.08
N ILE A 38 40.51 46.85 6.31
CA ILE A 38 40.40 45.58 7.06
C ILE A 38 38.93 45.24 7.33
N LYS A 39 38.09 46.23 7.67
CA LYS A 39 36.65 46.02 7.89
C LYS A 39 35.89 45.56 6.66
N SER A 40 36.43 45.74 5.46
CA SER A 40 35.84 45.22 4.21
C SER A 40 36.03 43.71 4.03
N MET A 41 36.86 43.06 4.86
CA MET A 41 37.17 41.64 4.72
C MET A 41 36.09 40.75 5.36
N PRO A 42 35.74 39.61 4.75
CA PRO A 42 34.65 38.76 5.21
C PRO A 42 34.91 38.12 6.58
N SER A 43 36.14 37.68 6.86
CA SER A 43 36.49 36.96 8.10
C SER A 43 37.62 37.68 8.83
N ARG A 44 37.27 38.61 9.74
CA ARG A 44 38.23 39.29 10.61
C ARG A 44 37.72 39.45 12.05
N ARG A 45 38.64 39.46 13.01
CA ARG A 45 38.39 39.77 14.42
C ARG A 45 39.49 40.67 14.98
N TRP A 46 39.14 41.51 15.94
CA TRP A 46 40.12 42.30 16.68
C TRP A 46 40.59 41.49 17.89
N SER A 47 41.91 41.39 18.11
CA SER A 47 42.50 40.84 19.34
C SER A 47 42.84 42.00 20.28
N PRO A 48 42.07 42.21 21.37
CA PRO A 48 42.36 43.28 22.33
C PRO A 48 43.65 43.04 23.12
N GLU A 49 44.05 41.78 23.28
CA GLU A 49 45.25 41.38 24.04
C GLU A 49 46.54 41.73 23.28
N ASP A 50 46.55 41.50 21.96
CA ASP A 50 47.73 41.73 21.12
C ASP A 50 47.72 43.10 20.43
N GLY A 51 46.55 43.76 20.37
CA GLY A 51 46.38 45.04 19.67
C GLY A 51 46.42 44.91 18.15
N GLU A 52 45.98 43.76 17.61
CA GLU A 52 46.09 43.40 16.19
C GLU A 52 44.74 42.93 15.60
N TRP A 53 44.60 43.02 14.28
CA TRP A 53 43.49 42.43 13.54
C TRP A 53 43.88 41.05 13.02
N ILE A 54 43.11 40.03 13.37
CA ILE A 54 43.26 38.67 12.88
C ILE A 54 42.32 38.48 11.69
N ILE A 55 42.86 38.04 10.56
CA ILE A 55 42.16 37.93 9.28
C ILE A 55 42.29 36.50 8.77
N ALA A 56 41.15 35.86 8.57
CA ALA A 56 41.02 34.48 8.07
C ALA A 56 40.30 34.42 6.71
N GLY A 57 40.20 35.55 5.99
CA GLY A 57 39.55 35.63 4.68
C GLY A 57 39.89 36.92 3.96
N THR A 58 40.69 36.82 2.91
CA THR A 58 41.34 37.92 2.19
C THR A 58 40.79 38.10 0.77
N GLY A 59 40.16 37.05 0.22
CA GLY A 59 39.72 36.99 -1.18
C GLY A 59 40.86 36.58 -2.11
N ILE A 60 40.67 36.75 -3.42
CA ILE A 60 41.69 36.44 -4.44
C ILE A 60 42.84 37.45 -4.44
N ASN A 61 44.06 36.99 -4.72
CA ASN A 61 45.30 37.77 -4.79
C ASN A 61 45.64 38.56 -3.49
N PRO A 62 45.61 37.93 -2.30
CA PRO A 62 45.96 38.59 -1.04
C PRO A 62 47.30 39.33 -1.07
N GLN A 63 48.33 38.75 -1.69
CA GLN A 63 49.67 39.34 -1.72
C GLN A 63 49.59 40.77 -2.27
N LYS A 64 49.05 40.89 -3.48
CA LYS A 64 48.86 42.16 -4.17
C LYS A 64 47.93 43.11 -3.42
N ARG A 65 46.89 42.58 -2.77
CA ARG A 65 45.88 43.37 -2.05
C ARG A 65 46.48 44.05 -0.82
N PHE A 66 47.27 43.34 -0.02
CA PHE A 66 47.90 43.89 1.19
C PHE A 66 49.11 44.78 0.86
N THR A 67 49.94 44.41 -0.13
CA THR A 67 51.05 45.27 -0.56
C THR A 67 50.56 46.62 -1.10
N ARG A 68 49.45 46.64 -1.87
CA ARG A 68 48.84 47.90 -2.35
C ARG A 68 48.21 48.75 -1.25
N ALA A 69 47.74 48.13 -0.18
CA ALA A 69 47.27 48.84 0.99
C ALA A 69 48.41 49.45 1.83
N GLY A 70 49.65 49.01 1.61
CA GLY A 70 50.84 49.53 2.29
C GLY A 70 51.38 48.64 3.41
N PHE A 71 50.92 47.38 3.48
CA PHE A 71 51.43 46.41 4.45
C PHE A 71 52.78 45.83 4.02
N THR A 72 53.70 45.71 4.97
CA THR A 72 54.89 44.85 4.85
C THR A 72 54.52 43.47 5.35
N ILE A 73 54.73 42.44 4.54
CA ILE A 73 54.31 41.06 4.80
C ILE A 73 55.50 40.26 5.33
N ASP A 74 55.28 39.55 6.43
CA ASP A 74 56.23 38.68 7.11
C ASP A 74 55.66 37.25 7.14
N LEU A 75 56.31 36.33 6.42
CA LEU A 75 55.82 34.97 6.20
C LEU A 75 56.19 33.97 7.33
N GLY A 76 57.00 34.36 8.32
CA GLY A 76 57.39 33.50 9.45
C GLY A 76 58.51 32.48 9.17
N ASP A 77 58.88 31.68 10.19
CA ASP A 77 59.97 30.67 10.17
C ASP A 77 59.47 29.23 9.83
N ASP A 78 60.41 28.29 9.60
CA ASP A 78 60.38 26.83 9.26
C ASP A 78 59.06 26.16 8.77
N GLU A 79 57.89 26.37 9.39
CA GLU A 79 56.62 25.71 9.01
C GLU A 79 55.98 26.30 7.74
N PHE A 80 56.33 27.54 7.38
CA PHE A 80 55.91 28.22 6.13
C PHE A 80 57.07 28.43 5.15
N ALA A 81 58.21 27.75 5.35
CA ALA A 81 59.45 27.99 4.60
C ALA A 81 59.32 27.79 3.07
N ASP A 82 58.37 26.96 2.63
CA ASP A 82 58.12 26.66 1.22
C ASP A 82 57.14 27.64 0.55
N ILE A 83 56.58 28.61 1.31
CA ILE A 83 55.63 29.60 0.81
C ILE A 83 56.38 30.79 0.23
N ILE A 84 56.12 31.13 -1.04
CA ILE A 84 56.80 32.23 -1.74
C ILE A 84 56.02 33.53 -1.55
N ASP A 85 54.68 33.47 -1.56
CA ASP A 85 53.83 34.61 -1.26
C ASP A 85 52.44 34.22 -0.68
N LEU A 86 51.62 35.20 -0.28
CA LEU A 86 50.30 34.94 0.33
C LEU A 86 49.31 34.26 -0.61
N ASP A 87 49.51 34.31 -1.92
CA ASP A 87 48.61 33.72 -2.90
C ASP A 87 48.71 32.17 -2.85
N ASP A 88 49.83 31.61 -2.37
CA ASP A 88 50.01 30.16 -2.12
C ASP A 88 49.11 29.62 -0.97
N LEU A 89 48.49 30.52 -0.20
CA LEU A 89 47.67 30.19 0.98
C LEU A 89 46.16 30.37 0.75
N VAL A 90 45.72 30.62 -0.49
CA VAL A 90 44.30 30.87 -0.82
C VAL A 90 43.54 29.64 -1.31
N GLU A 91 44.16 28.49 -1.49
CA GLU A 91 43.42 27.29 -1.86
C GLU A 91 42.67 26.73 -0.65
N PRO A 92 41.35 26.51 -0.72
CA PRO A 92 40.60 25.85 0.35
C PRO A 92 41.13 24.44 0.58
N VAL A 93 41.22 24.03 1.85
CA VAL A 93 41.60 22.65 2.19
C VAL A 93 40.39 21.85 2.59
N SER A 94 40.35 20.65 2.05
CA SER A 94 39.35 19.67 2.40
C SER A 94 39.85 18.73 3.51
N LYS A 95 38.90 18.07 4.17
CA LYS A 95 39.16 16.97 5.07
C LYS A 95 37.97 16.03 5.05
N LEU A 96 38.21 14.75 4.76
CA LEU A 96 37.17 13.73 4.87
C LEU A 96 36.58 13.73 6.28
N ALA A 97 35.26 13.79 6.37
CA ALA A 97 34.56 13.66 7.64
C ALA A 97 34.76 12.24 8.19
N LYS A 98 34.68 12.08 9.51
CA LYS A 98 34.83 10.76 10.16
C LYS A 98 33.84 9.69 9.64
N ASN A 99 32.69 10.12 9.11
CA ASN A 99 31.68 9.24 8.53
C ASN A 99 32.00 8.83 7.08
N LYS A 100 33.08 9.34 6.48
CA LYS A 100 33.51 9.15 5.09
C LYS A 100 32.48 9.48 4.01
N ARG A 101 31.43 10.23 4.37
CA ARG A 101 30.29 10.57 3.48
C ARG A 101 30.16 12.05 3.20
N GLU A 102 30.87 12.87 3.95
CA GLU A 102 30.92 14.31 3.77
C GLU A 102 32.37 14.76 3.76
N VAL A 103 32.62 15.87 3.08
CA VAL A 103 33.92 16.51 3.06
C VAL A 103 33.76 17.88 3.71
N PHE A 104 34.60 18.13 4.71
CA PHE A 104 34.66 19.43 5.36
C PHE A 104 35.64 20.30 4.61
N ILE A 105 35.17 21.43 4.09
CA ILE A 105 36.00 22.31 3.28
C ILE A 105 36.16 23.63 4.01
N ARG A 106 37.39 23.92 4.39
CA ARG A 106 37.74 25.17 5.05
C ARG A 106 38.18 26.18 3.99
N PRO A 107 37.64 27.40 4.00
CA PRO A 107 37.97 28.42 2.99
C PRO A 107 39.44 28.86 2.93
N ARG A 108 40.30 28.46 3.88
CA ARG A 108 41.63 29.05 4.16
C ARG A 108 41.57 30.58 4.03
N LEU A 109 42.51 31.23 3.33
CA LEU A 109 42.48 32.67 3.15
C LEU A 109 41.54 33.13 2.02
N LEU A 110 40.95 32.23 1.22
CA LEU A 110 40.06 32.61 0.11
C LEU A 110 38.79 33.33 0.59
N GLY A 111 38.27 32.93 1.75
CA GLY A 111 37.04 33.45 2.33
C GLY A 111 35.76 32.80 1.77
N TYR A 112 34.63 33.13 2.39
CA TYR A 112 33.34 32.44 2.18
C TYR A 112 32.86 32.46 0.72
N GLU A 113 32.71 33.64 0.12
CA GLU A 113 32.07 33.80 -1.19
C GLU A 113 32.80 33.08 -2.34
N PRO A 114 34.13 33.21 -2.52
CA PRO A 114 34.80 32.53 -3.62
C PRO A 114 34.93 31.03 -3.36
N THR A 115 35.05 30.57 -2.10
CA THR A 115 34.97 29.14 -1.78
C THR A 115 33.60 28.56 -2.11
N LEU A 116 32.50 29.26 -1.80
CA LEU A 116 31.15 28.83 -2.18
C LEU A 116 31.00 28.73 -3.70
N ALA A 117 31.58 29.67 -4.45
CA ALA A 117 31.56 29.65 -5.91
C ALA A 117 32.30 28.42 -6.50
N LEU A 118 33.43 28.02 -5.89
CA LEU A 118 34.12 26.78 -6.27
C LEU A 118 33.25 25.55 -5.98
N LEU A 119 32.63 25.51 -4.79
CA LEU A 119 31.87 24.35 -4.30
C LEU A 119 30.52 24.11 -4.99
N GLY A 120 29.85 25.16 -5.47
CA GLY A 120 28.54 25.03 -6.14
C GLY A 120 27.38 24.80 -5.17
N LEU A 121 26.20 24.43 -5.69
CA LEU A 121 24.94 24.46 -4.91
C LEU A 121 24.74 23.27 -3.96
N SER A 122 25.69 22.33 -3.92
CA SER A 122 25.67 21.17 -3.01
C SER A 122 26.29 21.46 -1.64
N ALA A 123 27.06 22.56 -1.51
CA ALA A 123 27.73 22.90 -0.26
C ALA A 123 26.80 23.60 0.75
N SER A 124 26.87 23.17 2.00
CA SER A 124 26.20 23.78 3.16
C SER A 124 27.24 24.44 4.07
N TRP A 125 26.93 25.62 4.60
CA TRP A 125 27.82 26.35 5.49
C TRP A 125 27.56 26.04 6.97
N ASP A 126 28.56 25.51 7.67
CA ASP A 126 28.58 25.33 9.13
C ASP A 126 29.12 26.64 9.75
N ARG A 127 28.20 27.53 10.15
CA ARG A 127 28.52 28.83 10.76
C ARG A 127 29.30 28.70 12.06
N GLU A 128 29.07 27.66 12.85
CA GLU A 128 29.72 27.46 14.15
C GLU A 128 31.19 27.08 13.97
N ARG A 129 31.48 26.23 12.97
CA ARG A 129 32.84 25.73 12.71
C ARG A 129 33.56 26.43 11.55
N GLN A 130 32.95 27.47 10.98
CA GLN A 130 33.48 28.29 9.89
C GLN A 130 34.02 27.45 8.72
N ARG A 131 33.20 26.50 8.26
CA ARG A 131 33.56 25.57 7.19
C ARG A 131 32.36 25.19 6.35
N PHE A 132 32.60 24.81 5.11
CA PHE A 132 31.61 24.16 4.26
C PHE A 132 31.56 22.67 4.55
N THR A 133 30.40 22.08 4.34
CA THR A 133 30.16 20.65 4.30
C THR A 133 29.53 20.33 2.96
N ILE A 134 30.14 19.42 2.22
CA ILE A 134 29.64 18.95 0.92
C ILE A 134 29.54 17.42 0.98
N PRO A 135 28.54 16.78 0.35
CA PRO A 135 28.53 15.33 0.18
C PRO A 135 29.81 14.87 -0.52
N VAL A 136 30.37 13.74 -0.08
CA VAL A 136 31.64 13.23 -0.65
C VAL A 136 31.51 12.94 -2.15
N ALA A 137 30.34 12.49 -2.61
CA ALA A 137 30.09 12.28 -4.04
C ALA A 137 30.22 13.59 -4.84
N ASP A 138 29.78 14.72 -4.29
CA ASP A 138 29.66 15.97 -5.05
C ASP A 138 30.99 16.71 -5.26
N ILE A 139 32.08 16.23 -4.65
CA ILE A 139 33.41 16.80 -4.92
C ILE A 139 33.94 16.42 -6.31
N LEU A 140 33.37 15.40 -6.96
CA LEU A 140 33.72 15.05 -8.33
C LEU A 140 32.72 15.69 -9.29
N ARG A 141 33.17 16.52 -10.23
CA ARG A 141 32.38 17.04 -11.36
C ARG A 141 32.87 16.37 -12.63
N ALA A 142 31.94 15.72 -13.36
CA ALA A 142 32.27 14.91 -14.54
C ALA A 142 33.43 13.89 -14.31
N GLY A 143 33.51 13.33 -13.10
CA GLY A 143 34.52 12.34 -12.72
C GLY A 143 35.87 12.92 -12.25
N GLN A 144 36.05 14.24 -12.24
CA GLN A 144 37.26 14.92 -11.78
C GLN A 144 36.99 15.73 -10.50
N PRO A 145 37.94 15.83 -9.55
CA PRO A 145 37.79 16.70 -8.38
C PRO A 145 37.51 18.16 -8.77
N ILE A 146 36.79 18.90 -7.91
CA ILE A 146 36.56 20.34 -8.11
C ILE A 146 37.90 21.05 -8.16
N GLU A 147 38.19 21.70 -9.30
CA GLU A 147 39.42 22.45 -9.50
C GLU A 147 39.53 23.62 -8.51
N GLY A 148 40.73 23.85 -7.97
CA GLY A 148 41.00 24.94 -7.01
C GLY A 148 40.71 24.62 -5.55
N ILE A 149 40.58 23.34 -5.18
CA ILE A 149 40.47 22.86 -3.79
C ILE A 149 41.46 21.71 -3.59
N ASP A 150 42.16 21.71 -2.47
CA ASP A 150 43.08 20.64 -2.10
C ASP A 150 42.30 19.45 -1.51
N PHE A 151 42.21 18.37 -2.30
CA PHE A 151 41.56 17.10 -1.93
C PHE A 151 42.60 16.02 -1.65
N ASP A 152 42.53 15.42 -0.46
CA ASP A 152 43.35 14.25 -0.16
C ASP A 152 42.90 13.01 -0.94
N ASP A 153 43.84 12.07 -1.19
CA ASP A 153 43.58 10.87 -1.99
C ASP A 153 42.43 10.02 -1.41
N GLU A 154 42.33 9.93 -0.07
CA GLU A 154 41.25 9.19 0.61
C GLU A 154 39.88 9.82 0.32
N THR A 155 39.81 11.15 0.26
CA THR A 155 38.61 11.91 -0.10
C THR A 155 38.21 11.70 -1.56
N ILE A 156 39.18 11.67 -2.48
CA ILE A 156 38.94 11.41 -3.91
C ILE A 156 38.44 9.97 -4.11
N GLU A 157 39.05 9.00 -3.43
CA GLU A 157 38.67 7.60 -3.50
C GLU A 157 37.28 7.36 -2.89
N ALA A 158 36.99 7.93 -1.72
CA ALA A 158 35.67 7.89 -1.10
C ALA A 158 34.58 8.54 -1.99
N ALA A 159 34.93 9.56 -2.76
CA ALA A 159 34.01 10.20 -3.71
C ALA A 159 33.73 9.31 -4.92
N ARG A 160 34.75 8.60 -5.43
CA ARG A 160 34.59 7.61 -6.51
C ARG A 160 33.70 6.46 -6.05
N ASP A 161 33.92 5.95 -4.85
CA ASP A 161 33.09 4.90 -4.23
C ASP A 161 31.63 5.36 -4.03
N ALA A 162 31.44 6.59 -3.53
CA ALA A 162 30.10 7.13 -3.32
C ALA A 162 29.32 7.34 -4.63
N LYS A 163 30.02 7.61 -5.75
CA LYS A 163 29.43 7.74 -7.09
C LYS A 163 29.19 6.42 -7.82
N GLY A 164 29.71 5.29 -7.33
CA GLY A 164 29.58 3.98 -7.97
C GLY A 164 28.24 3.27 -7.79
N ARG A 165 27.23 3.89 -7.17
CA ARG A 165 26.19 3.13 -6.45
C ARG A 165 24.99 2.61 -7.23
N VAL A 166 24.58 3.20 -8.35
CA VAL A 166 23.61 2.57 -9.25
C VAL A 166 23.86 3.09 -10.66
N ARG A 167 24.44 2.25 -11.51
CA ARG A 167 24.29 2.37 -12.95
C ARG A 167 23.30 1.30 -13.36
N VAL A 168 22.29 1.68 -14.13
CA VAL A 168 21.73 0.72 -15.08
C VAL A 168 22.91 0.26 -15.92
N ASP A 169 23.27 -1.01 -15.82
CA ASP A 169 24.38 -1.55 -16.60
C ASP A 169 24.09 -1.28 -18.08
N GLU A 170 25.05 -0.71 -18.81
CA GLU A 170 24.89 -0.37 -20.23
C GLU A 170 24.48 -1.60 -21.04
N VAL A 171 24.86 -2.81 -20.59
CA VAL A 171 24.48 -4.08 -21.21
C VAL A 171 22.98 -4.28 -21.20
N VAL A 172 22.29 -3.97 -20.10
CA VAL A 172 20.84 -4.23 -19.95
C VAL A 172 19.98 -2.97 -20.03
N ALA A 173 20.57 -1.81 -20.33
CA ALA A 173 19.87 -0.53 -20.28
C ALA A 173 18.64 -0.44 -21.20
N GLU A 174 18.71 -1.06 -22.38
CA GLU A 174 17.59 -1.18 -23.30
C GLU A 174 16.47 -2.03 -22.67
N SER A 175 16.82 -3.20 -22.14
CA SER A 175 15.90 -4.15 -21.53
C SER A 175 15.22 -3.58 -20.29
N VAL A 176 15.95 -2.84 -19.45
CA VAL A 176 15.39 -2.11 -18.30
C VAL A 176 14.35 -1.08 -18.75
N THR A 177 14.64 -0.32 -19.81
CA THR A 177 13.72 0.71 -20.34
C THR A 177 12.43 0.10 -20.88
N VAL A 178 12.55 -1.01 -21.61
CA VAL A 178 11.39 -1.74 -22.14
C VAL A 178 10.54 -2.27 -20.99
N LEU A 179 11.13 -2.90 -19.98
CA LEU A 179 10.39 -3.45 -18.85
C LEU A 179 9.74 -2.39 -17.95
N ALA A 180 10.37 -1.23 -17.80
CA ALA A 180 9.82 -0.12 -17.01
C ALA A 180 8.51 0.45 -17.59
N SER A 181 8.28 0.25 -18.90
CA SER A 181 7.10 0.70 -19.63
C SER A 181 6.15 -0.43 -20.05
N ALA A 182 6.59 -1.68 -19.99
CA ALA A 182 5.79 -2.85 -20.34
C ALA A 182 4.61 -3.07 -19.38
N LYS A 183 3.46 -3.39 -19.98
CA LYS A 183 2.19 -3.64 -19.28
C LYS A 183 2.01 -5.11 -18.90
N ASP A 184 2.61 -6.01 -19.69
CA ASP A 184 2.57 -7.44 -19.46
C ASP A 184 3.84 -8.15 -19.94
N SER A 185 3.90 -9.45 -19.65
CA SER A 185 5.03 -10.32 -20.00
C SER A 185 5.19 -10.53 -21.51
N ALA A 186 4.14 -10.33 -22.30
CA ALA A 186 4.20 -10.46 -23.76
C ALA A 186 4.84 -9.22 -24.40
N GLU A 187 4.58 -8.02 -23.86
CA GLU A 187 5.29 -6.79 -24.25
C GLU A 187 6.77 -6.80 -23.80
N ALA A 188 7.07 -7.44 -22.67
CA ALA A 188 8.44 -7.52 -22.14
C ALA A 188 9.34 -8.49 -22.94
N GLY A 189 8.80 -9.61 -23.45
CA GLY A 189 9.51 -10.53 -24.33
C GLY A 189 10.88 -10.99 -23.82
N GLU A 190 11.86 -11.07 -24.71
CA GLU A 190 13.23 -11.54 -24.43
C GLU A 190 14.00 -10.62 -23.45
N HIS A 191 13.60 -9.36 -23.33
CA HIS A 191 14.23 -8.40 -22.40
C HIS A 191 14.04 -8.80 -20.93
N MET A 192 12.96 -9.53 -20.62
CA MET A 192 12.71 -10.04 -19.27
C MET A 192 13.73 -11.13 -18.90
N ASP A 193 14.01 -12.05 -19.83
CA ASP A 193 14.96 -13.15 -19.61
C ASP A 193 16.39 -12.63 -19.48
N GLU A 194 16.75 -11.60 -20.27
CA GLU A 194 18.05 -10.94 -20.16
C GLU A 194 18.26 -10.29 -18.79
N LEU A 195 17.24 -9.61 -18.25
CA LEU A 195 17.31 -8.98 -16.93
C LEU A 195 17.34 -10.01 -15.81
N ILE A 196 16.54 -11.08 -15.92
CA ILE A 196 16.60 -12.20 -14.97
C ILE A 196 18.00 -12.82 -14.97
N GLY A 197 18.63 -12.98 -16.14
CA GLY A 197 20.02 -13.43 -16.25
C GLY A 197 21.03 -12.46 -15.61
N HIS A 198 20.72 -11.17 -15.55
CA HIS A 198 21.60 -10.13 -15.04
C HIS A 198 21.49 -9.89 -13.53
N VAL A 199 20.28 -9.66 -13.00
CA VAL A 199 20.05 -9.35 -11.57
C VAL A 199 19.50 -10.53 -10.77
N GLY A 200 19.12 -11.62 -11.43
CA GLY A 200 18.36 -12.71 -10.84
C GLY A 200 16.86 -12.40 -10.81
N ASP A 201 16.06 -13.46 -10.69
CA ASP A 201 14.62 -13.33 -10.48
C ASP A 201 14.29 -13.15 -9.00
N VAL A 202 13.02 -12.86 -8.74
CA VAL A 202 12.43 -12.83 -7.40
C VAL A 202 12.68 -14.18 -6.74
N PRO A 203 13.46 -14.24 -5.64
CA PRO A 203 13.87 -15.51 -5.07
C PRO A 203 12.68 -16.32 -4.53
N ASP A 204 12.74 -17.64 -4.61
CA ASP A 204 11.67 -18.51 -4.10
C ASP A 204 11.40 -18.32 -2.60
N TRP A 205 12.43 -17.93 -1.84
CA TRP A 205 12.30 -17.61 -0.42
C TRP A 205 11.54 -16.31 -0.16
N PHE A 206 11.32 -15.44 -1.16
CA PHE A 206 10.58 -14.18 -1.01
C PHE A 206 9.17 -14.43 -0.47
N GLY A 207 8.57 -15.57 -0.84
CA GLY A 207 7.35 -16.10 -0.21
C GLY A 207 6.05 -15.41 -0.62
N LEU A 208 6.08 -14.54 -1.64
CA LEU A 208 5.00 -13.63 -2.02
C LEU A 208 4.81 -13.57 -3.56
N ASP A 209 3.77 -14.19 -4.12
CA ASP A 209 3.34 -14.13 -5.55
C ASP A 209 3.10 -12.71 -6.13
N LEU A 210 3.84 -12.33 -7.16
CA LEU A 210 3.70 -11.02 -7.82
C LEU A 210 2.68 -11.02 -8.97
N PHE A 211 2.07 -9.85 -9.24
CA PHE A 211 1.43 -9.60 -10.53
C PHE A 211 2.49 -9.50 -11.62
N ALA A 212 2.15 -9.80 -12.89
CA ALA A 212 3.09 -9.71 -14.00
C ALA A 212 3.78 -8.34 -14.07
N TYR A 213 3.01 -7.24 -14.09
CA TYR A 213 3.55 -5.88 -14.04
C TYR A 213 4.35 -5.59 -12.76
N GLN A 214 3.99 -6.19 -11.62
CA GLN A 214 4.71 -6.01 -10.36
C GLN A 214 6.07 -6.70 -10.36
N ARG A 215 6.17 -7.88 -10.99
CA ARG A 215 7.44 -8.59 -11.22
C ARG A 215 8.32 -7.83 -12.21
N LEU A 216 7.74 -7.35 -13.31
CA LEU A 216 8.46 -6.51 -14.28
C LEU A 216 9.00 -5.23 -13.62
N GLY A 217 8.17 -4.57 -12.81
CA GLY A 217 8.60 -3.39 -12.04
C GLY A 217 9.66 -3.71 -10.98
N ALA A 218 9.58 -4.89 -10.34
CA ALA A 218 10.58 -5.33 -9.38
C ALA A 218 11.94 -5.64 -10.03
N LEU A 219 11.93 -6.30 -11.19
CA LEU A 219 13.12 -6.56 -12.00
C LEU A 219 13.76 -5.25 -12.46
N ALA A 220 12.99 -4.35 -13.08
CA ALA A 220 13.49 -3.05 -13.51
C ALA A 220 14.07 -2.23 -12.34
N ALA A 221 13.41 -2.24 -11.18
CA ALA A 221 13.91 -1.55 -9.98
C ALA A 221 15.20 -2.17 -9.44
N ALA A 222 15.29 -3.51 -9.38
CA ALA A 222 16.51 -4.21 -8.98
C ALA A 222 17.67 -3.98 -9.97
N SER A 223 17.38 -3.73 -11.24
CA SER A 223 18.34 -3.40 -12.29
C SER A 223 18.68 -1.91 -12.39
N GLY A 224 18.22 -1.10 -11.43
CA GLY A 224 18.67 0.27 -11.26
C GLY A 224 17.64 1.35 -11.55
N GLN A 225 16.37 1.03 -11.87
CA GLN A 225 15.27 2.02 -11.91
C GLN A 225 14.75 2.27 -10.50
N GLY A 226 15.49 3.04 -9.71
CA GLY A 226 15.24 3.21 -8.28
C GLY A 226 14.02 4.06 -7.89
N TYR A 227 13.04 4.27 -8.78
CA TYR A 227 11.84 5.06 -8.49
C TYR A 227 10.59 4.35 -9.05
N ILE A 228 9.64 3.96 -8.20
CA ILE A 228 8.36 3.37 -8.62
C ILE A 228 7.26 4.42 -8.46
N ALA A 229 6.62 4.78 -9.57
CA ALA A 229 5.63 5.85 -9.66
C ALA A 229 4.25 5.35 -10.11
N ASP A 230 3.75 4.29 -9.46
CA ASP A 230 2.41 3.70 -9.71
C ASP A 230 1.31 4.42 -8.89
N GLU A 231 0.10 4.56 -9.44
CA GLU A 231 -1.07 5.12 -8.74
C GLU A 231 -1.72 4.08 -7.78
N ALA A 232 -2.08 4.49 -6.55
CA ALA A 232 -2.78 3.64 -5.57
C ALA A 232 -4.24 3.32 -5.97
N GLY A 233 -4.78 2.16 -5.55
CA GLY A 233 -6.24 1.89 -5.61
C GLY A 233 -6.82 0.89 -6.62
N LEU A 234 -6.13 -0.20 -6.93
CA LEU A 234 -6.60 -1.18 -7.94
C LEU A 234 -7.29 -2.40 -7.30
N GLY A 235 -8.55 -2.21 -6.89
CA GLY A 235 -9.38 -3.11 -6.08
C GLY A 235 -9.50 -4.59 -6.50
N LYS A 236 -9.24 -5.48 -5.54
CA LYS A 236 -9.61 -6.90 -5.58
C LYS A 236 -10.54 -7.18 -4.41
N CYS A 237 -11.82 -7.30 -4.69
CA CYS A 237 -12.82 -7.48 -3.65
C CYS A 237 -13.90 -8.47 -4.10
N SER A 238 -14.54 -9.10 -3.14
CA SER A 238 -15.67 -10.01 -3.32
C SER A 238 -16.97 -9.34 -2.88
N LEU A 239 -18.13 -9.79 -3.35
CA LEU A 239 -19.41 -9.23 -2.89
C LEU A 239 -19.67 -9.59 -1.43
N GLY A 240 -20.40 -8.74 -0.70
CA GLY A 240 -20.65 -8.93 0.75
C GLY A 240 -21.31 -10.26 1.13
N HIS A 241 -22.11 -10.87 0.25
CA HIS A 241 -22.71 -12.18 0.48
C HIS A 241 -21.73 -13.36 0.36
N THR A 242 -20.47 -13.09 -0.02
CA THR A 242 -19.42 -14.10 -0.15
C THR A 242 -19.15 -14.70 1.22
N ARG A 243 -19.39 -16.00 1.37
CA ARG A 243 -19.13 -16.77 2.58
C ARG A 243 -17.64 -17.05 2.74
N VAL A 244 -17.14 -16.87 3.95
CA VAL A 244 -15.80 -17.25 4.36
C VAL A 244 -15.91 -18.12 5.62
N ILE A 245 -14.91 -18.97 5.84
CA ILE A 245 -14.77 -19.69 7.10
C ILE A 245 -13.90 -18.84 8.01
N ALA A 246 -14.46 -18.37 9.12
CA ALA A 246 -13.79 -17.57 10.11
C ALA A 246 -13.94 -18.22 11.50
N ASN A 247 -12.84 -18.41 12.22
CA ASN A 247 -12.79 -19.10 13.52
C ASN A 247 -13.46 -20.48 13.53
N GLY A 248 -13.44 -21.20 12.41
CA GLY A 248 -14.07 -22.52 12.29
C GLY A 248 -15.59 -22.51 12.09
N THR A 249 -16.21 -21.33 11.99
CA THR A 249 -17.62 -21.14 11.62
C THR A 249 -17.73 -20.44 10.28
N ASP A 250 -18.85 -20.59 9.58
CA ASP A 250 -19.10 -19.83 8.37
C ASP A 250 -19.75 -18.48 8.67
N SER A 251 -19.36 -17.46 7.91
CA SER A 251 -19.93 -16.11 7.96
C SER A 251 -19.76 -15.46 6.60
N THR A 252 -20.67 -14.59 6.21
CA THR A 252 -20.46 -13.74 5.03
C THR A 252 -19.49 -12.60 5.35
N LEU A 253 -18.80 -12.08 4.34
CA LEU A 253 -17.93 -10.91 4.50
C LEU A 253 -18.70 -9.70 5.06
N ALA A 254 -19.98 -9.55 4.67
CA ALA A 254 -20.87 -8.53 5.22
C ALA A 254 -21.22 -8.80 6.69
N GLU A 255 -21.56 -10.02 7.09
CA GLU A 255 -21.85 -10.35 8.50
C GLU A 255 -20.60 -10.17 9.38
N LEU A 256 -19.42 -10.58 8.91
CA LEU A 256 -18.17 -10.36 9.63
C LEU A 256 -17.88 -8.89 9.84
N TRP A 257 -18.22 -8.07 8.84
CA TRP A 257 -18.14 -6.62 8.90
C TRP A 257 -19.14 -6.06 9.90
N ASP A 258 -20.42 -6.37 9.72
CA ASP A 258 -21.53 -5.82 10.51
C ASP A 258 -21.37 -6.18 11.99
N SER A 259 -20.90 -7.39 12.31
CA SER A 259 -20.68 -7.81 13.69
C SER A 259 -19.51 -7.12 14.39
N ARG A 260 -18.64 -6.41 13.65
CA ARG A 260 -17.38 -5.82 14.16
C ARG A 260 -17.25 -4.32 13.90
N SER A 261 -18.10 -3.77 13.03
CA SER A 261 -18.01 -2.38 12.55
C SER A 261 -18.49 -1.34 13.57
N ALA A 262 -19.43 -1.70 14.45
CA ALA A 262 -20.23 -0.77 15.27
C ALA A 262 -19.43 0.27 16.10
N ASP A 263 -18.14 0.05 16.39
CA ASP A 263 -17.27 1.01 17.09
C ASP A 263 -15.81 1.07 16.57
N ARG A 264 -15.50 0.45 15.41
CA ARG A 264 -14.09 0.14 15.02
C ARG A 264 -13.72 0.24 13.55
N SER A 265 -14.67 0.48 12.65
CA SER A 265 -14.33 0.78 11.26
C SER A 265 -13.78 2.19 11.16
N TYR A 266 -12.67 2.36 10.43
CA TYR A 266 -12.15 3.67 10.07
C TYR A 266 -11.86 3.70 8.57
N THR A 267 -11.99 4.88 7.96
CA THR A 267 -11.63 5.08 6.55
C THR A 267 -10.19 4.63 6.29
N ASP A 268 -10.00 3.73 5.31
CA ASP A 268 -8.71 3.11 4.96
C ASP A 268 -7.61 4.16 4.71
N PRO A 269 -6.48 4.17 5.43
CA PRO A 269 -5.45 5.21 5.31
C PRO A 269 -4.83 5.34 3.92
N ASP A 270 -4.92 4.30 3.08
CA ASP A 270 -4.21 4.19 1.79
C ASP A 270 -4.86 4.95 0.63
N GLY A 271 -5.90 5.75 0.90
CA GLY A 271 -6.44 6.68 -0.08
C GLY A 271 -7.63 6.12 -0.86
N ASP A 272 -8.09 4.90 -0.58
CA ASP A 272 -9.04 4.15 -1.41
C ASP A 272 -10.53 4.37 -1.15
N GLY A 273 -10.83 5.03 -0.02
CA GLY A 273 -12.18 5.29 0.46
C GLY A 273 -13.08 4.07 0.43
N GLY A 274 -12.45 2.93 0.64
CA GLY A 274 -13.01 1.89 1.46
C GLY A 274 -12.81 2.19 2.94
N GLU A 275 -13.56 1.45 3.72
CA GLU A 275 -13.56 1.42 5.16
C GLU A 275 -12.80 0.16 5.58
N LEU A 276 -12.09 0.23 6.70
CA LEU A 276 -11.28 -0.87 7.21
C LEU A 276 -11.54 -1.10 8.71
N ILE A 277 -11.62 -2.36 9.11
CA ILE A 277 -11.67 -2.81 10.50
C ILE A 277 -10.32 -3.45 10.82
N ASP A 278 -9.62 -2.92 11.83
CA ASP A 278 -8.43 -3.56 12.36
C ASP A 278 -8.80 -4.75 13.25
N LEU A 279 -8.28 -5.92 12.87
CA LEU A 279 -8.53 -7.19 13.55
C LEU A 279 -7.39 -7.57 14.50
N GLN A 280 -6.37 -6.73 14.71
CA GLN A 280 -5.22 -7.06 15.57
C GLN A 280 -5.58 -7.35 17.03
N SER A 281 -6.70 -6.82 17.54
CA SER A 281 -7.16 -7.07 18.92
C SER A 281 -8.19 -8.20 19.03
N GLU A 282 -8.59 -8.83 17.93
CA GLU A 282 -9.56 -9.92 17.91
C GLU A 282 -8.93 -11.20 17.37
N GLU A 283 -9.28 -12.35 17.91
CA GLU A 283 -8.99 -13.64 17.27
C GLU A 283 -9.94 -13.80 16.08
N LEU A 284 -9.49 -13.45 14.87
CA LEU A 284 -10.17 -13.83 13.62
C LEU A 284 -9.18 -14.64 12.78
N THR A 285 -9.36 -15.95 12.73
CA THR A 285 -8.56 -16.84 11.92
C THR A 285 -9.35 -17.32 10.70
N VAL A 286 -8.67 -17.46 9.57
CA VAL A 286 -9.24 -17.96 8.33
C VAL A 286 -8.34 -19.05 7.74
N PRO A 287 -8.90 -20.02 7.01
CA PRO A 287 -8.08 -20.95 6.23
C PRO A 287 -7.30 -20.19 5.17
N SER A 288 -6.05 -20.60 4.95
CA SER A 288 -5.14 -19.99 4.01
C SER A 288 -4.28 -21.03 3.30
N ILE A 289 -3.72 -20.71 2.13
CA ILE A 289 -2.81 -21.59 1.38
C ILE A 289 -1.50 -20.90 0.98
N ASP A 290 -0.41 -21.66 1.04
CA ASP A 290 0.83 -21.37 0.32
C ASP A 290 0.71 -21.94 -1.10
N ALA A 291 0.60 -21.05 -2.09
CA ALA A 291 0.37 -21.42 -3.49
C ALA A 291 1.57 -22.12 -4.15
N ARG A 292 2.77 -22.08 -3.54
CA ARG A 292 3.96 -22.80 -4.02
C ARG A 292 3.99 -24.23 -3.54
N THR A 293 3.64 -24.46 -2.27
CA THR A 293 3.72 -25.80 -1.65
C THR A 293 2.39 -26.54 -1.65
N GLY A 294 1.28 -25.83 -1.93
CA GLY A 294 -0.07 -26.35 -1.80
C GLY A 294 -0.44 -26.69 -0.35
N ARG A 295 0.36 -26.25 0.64
CA ARG A 295 0.11 -26.45 2.07
C ARG A 295 -0.90 -25.42 2.56
N SER A 296 -2.00 -25.90 3.13
CA SER A 296 -2.98 -25.05 3.79
C SER A 296 -2.67 -24.90 5.27
N SER A 297 -2.79 -23.69 5.81
CA SER A 297 -2.69 -23.41 7.25
C SER A 297 -3.83 -22.52 7.70
N GLU A 298 -4.05 -22.45 9.00
CA GLU A 298 -4.87 -21.41 9.60
C GLU A 298 -4.02 -20.13 9.72
N ALA A 299 -4.59 -19.00 9.35
CA ALA A 299 -3.91 -17.71 9.38
C ALA A 299 -4.79 -16.66 10.05
N GLN A 300 -4.18 -15.84 10.90
CA GLN A 300 -4.84 -14.74 11.58
C GLN A 300 -5.15 -13.63 10.58
N ALA A 301 -6.42 -13.38 10.28
CA ALA A 301 -6.84 -12.21 9.54
C ALA A 301 -6.51 -10.93 10.30
N SER A 302 -6.17 -9.90 9.55
CA SER A 302 -5.50 -8.73 10.12
C SER A 302 -6.20 -7.42 9.80
N HIS A 303 -6.91 -7.38 8.69
CA HIS A 303 -7.89 -6.33 8.40
C HIS A 303 -9.07 -6.95 7.67
N LEU A 304 -10.26 -6.41 7.92
CA LEU A 304 -11.40 -6.57 7.02
C LEU A 304 -11.59 -5.21 6.33
N TYR A 305 -11.72 -5.22 5.01
CA TYR A 305 -11.85 -4.03 4.18
C TYR A 305 -13.19 -4.08 3.44
N ARG A 306 -13.85 -2.95 3.26
CA ARG A 306 -14.97 -2.81 2.32
C ARG A 306 -14.85 -1.52 1.53
N GLN A 307 -15.30 -1.48 0.29
CA GLN A 307 -15.39 -0.25 -0.49
C GLN A 307 -16.65 -0.25 -1.34
N ARG A 308 -17.20 0.94 -1.59
CA ARG A 308 -18.32 1.05 -2.52
C ARG A 308 -17.82 0.91 -3.95
N TYR A 309 -18.40 -0.03 -4.69
CA TYR A 309 -18.00 -0.40 -6.04
C TYR A 309 -19.19 -0.36 -6.98
N ARG A 310 -19.02 0.37 -8.08
CA ARG A 310 -19.95 0.36 -9.21
C ARG A 310 -19.19 -0.03 -10.46
N GLY A 311 -19.50 -1.21 -10.99
CA GLY A 311 -18.73 -1.80 -12.08
C GLY A 311 -19.09 -3.26 -12.33
N PRO A 312 -18.39 -3.92 -13.26
CA PRO A 312 -18.62 -5.33 -13.56
C PRO A 312 -18.19 -6.23 -12.40
N ILE A 313 -19.01 -7.20 -12.04
CA ILE A 313 -18.69 -8.32 -11.16
C ILE A 313 -18.68 -9.58 -12.00
N VAL A 314 -17.62 -10.35 -11.87
CA VAL A 314 -17.49 -11.67 -12.48
C VAL A 314 -18.00 -12.69 -11.48
N ASN A 315 -18.99 -13.47 -11.90
CA ASN A 315 -19.51 -14.61 -11.16
C ASN A 315 -18.97 -15.91 -11.76
N VAL A 316 -18.16 -16.63 -10.99
CA VAL A 316 -17.54 -17.91 -11.36
C VAL A 316 -18.29 -19.03 -10.63
N GLU A 317 -19.11 -19.78 -11.35
CA GLU A 317 -19.84 -20.95 -10.83
C GLU A 317 -19.04 -22.22 -11.14
N LEU A 318 -18.76 -23.02 -10.12
CA LEU A 318 -18.07 -24.29 -10.21
C LEU A 318 -19.07 -25.45 -10.34
N SER A 319 -18.65 -26.54 -10.98
CA SER A 319 -19.44 -27.77 -11.16
C SER A 319 -20.04 -28.38 -9.88
N PRO A 320 -19.43 -28.23 -8.68
CA PRO A 320 -20.04 -28.67 -7.43
C PRO A 320 -21.21 -27.81 -6.93
N GLY A 321 -21.41 -26.62 -7.52
CA GLY A 321 -22.44 -25.66 -7.13
C GLY A 321 -21.94 -24.50 -6.27
N ASN A 322 -20.64 -24.42 -5.96
CA ASN A 322 -20.00 -23.24 -5.38
C ASN A 322 -19.96 -22.11 -6.42
N ALA A 323 -20.15 -20.86 -5.99
CA ALA A 323 -20.01 -19.71 -6.86
C ALA A 323 -19.45 -18.52 -6.09
N ILE A 324 -18.52 -17.79 -6.69
CA ILE A 324 -18.01 -16.53 -6.15
C ILE A 324 -18.33 -15.40 -7.12
N SER A 325 -18.80 -14.31 -6.56
CA SER A 325 -19.01 -13.06 -7.26
C SER A 325 -17.99 -12.03 -6.77
N CYS A 326 -17.08 -11.62 -7.65
CA CYS A 326 -15.97 -10.75 -7.31
C CYS A 326 -15.64 -9.73 -8.42
N THR A 327 -14.88 -8.70 -8.07
CA THR A 327 -14.37 -7.72 -9.05
C THR A 327 -13.52 -8.43 -10.13
N PRO A 328 -13.42 -7.89 -11.37
CA PRO A 328 -12.71 -8.56 -12.47
C PRO A 328 -11.25 -8.88 -12.15
N ASN A 329 -10.63 -8.02 -11.34
CA ASN A 329 -9.24 -8.11 -10.90
C ASN A 329 -9.00 -9.11 -9.76
N HIS A 330 -10.07 -9.60 -9.13
CA HIS A 330 -9.96 -10.59 -8.06
C HIS A 330 -9.37 -11.89 -8.62
N ARG A 331 -8.49 -12.55 -7.87
CA ARG A 331 -7.75 -13.72 -8.37
C ARG A 331 -8.29 -15.01 -7.78
N LEU A 332 -8.39 -16.05 -8.61
CA LEU A 332 -8.67 -17.42 -8.17
C LEU A 332 -7.47 -18.32 -8.54
N LEU A 333 -7.16 -19.28 -7.68
CA LEU A 333 -6.05 -20.21 -7.87
C LEU A 333 -6.43 -21.28 -8.91
N THR A 334 -5.68 -21.36 -10.00
CA THR A 334 -5.85 -22.32 -11.11
C THR A 334 -4.62 -23.26 -11.19
N PRO A 335 -4.67 -24.35 -11.99
CA PRO A 335 -3.51 -25.22 -12.19
C PRO A 335 -2.27 -24.50 -12.72
N ASP A 336 -2.47 -23.39 -13.43
CA ASP A 336 -1.41 -22.54 -13.98
C ASP A 336 -1.00 -21.42 -13.01
N GLY A 337 -1.45 -21.48 -11.75
CA GLY A 337 -1.27 -20.43 -10.75
C GLY A 337 -2.47 -19.46 -10.67
N TRP A 338 -2.25 -18.29 -10.09
CA TRP A 338 -3.31 -17.30 -9.84
C TRP A 338 -3.74 -16.56 -11.12
N LYS A 339 -4.99 -16.73 -11.56
CA LYS A 339 -5.59 -15.98 -12.70
C LYS A 339 -6.61 -14.94 -12.22
N ARG A 340 -6.79 -13.84 -12.95
CA ARG A 340 -7.86 -12.86 -12.66
C ARG A 340 -9.22 -13.46 -12.98
N ALA A 341 -10.26 -13.06 -12.26
CA ALA A 341 -11.61 -13.58 -12.45
C ALA A 341 -12.11 -13.38 -13.89
N GLU A 342 -11.76 -12.25 -14.51
CA GLU A 342 -12.09 -11.97 -15.92
C GLU A 342 -11.37 -12.85 -16.95
N GLU A 343 -10.26 -13.49 -16.56
CA GLU A 343 -9.48 -14.38 -17.42
C GLU A 343 -9.95 -15.84 -17.34
N ILE A 344 -10.86 -16.14 -16.41
CA ILE A 344 -11.38 -17.50 -16.21
C ILE A 344 -12.49 -17.76 -17.21
N ALA A 345 -12.45 -18.92 -17.85
CA ALA A 345 -13.42 -19.35 -18.84
C ALA A 345 -14.18 -20.62 -18.40
N ASP A 346 -15.31 -20.87 -19.05
CA ASP A 346 -16.06 -22.12 -18.91
C ASP A 346 -15.16 -23.32 -19.23
N GLY A 347 -15.09 -24.29 -18.32
CA GLY A 347 -14.27 -25.48 -18.46
C GLY A 347 -12.88 -25.40 -17.82
N ASP A 348 -12.44 -24.22 -17.36
CA ASP A 348 -11.20 -24.08 -16.59
C ASP A 348 -11.28 -24.82 -15.25
N TYR A 349 -10.14 -25.02 -14.60
CA TYR A 349 -10.08 -25.60 -13.26
C TYR A 349 -9.72 -24.53 -12.23
N VAL A 350 -10.42 -24.55 -11.10
CA VAL A 350 -10.12 -23.72 -9.93
C VAL A 350 -9.88 -24.63 -8.73
N ALA A 351 -8.90 -24.26 -7.92
CA ALA A 351 -8.56 -24.92 -6.67
C ALA A 351 -9.61 -24.58 -5.60
N MET A 352 -10.20 -25.62 -5.02
CA MET A 352 -10.99 -25.53 -3.79
C MET A 352 -10.18 -26.06 -2.61
N PRO A 353 -10.36 -25.49 -1.41
CA PRO A 353 -9.68 -25.96 -0.21
C PRO A 353 -10.26 -27.31 0.21
N GLN A 354 -9.36 -28.24 0.51
CA GLN A 354 -9.68 -29.43 1.30
C GLN A 354 -9.30 -29.10 2.74
N LEU A 355 -10.23 -28.42 3.42
CA LEU A 355 -10.02 -27.78 4.71
C LEU A 355 -9.68 -28.81 5.80
N HIS A 356 -8.85 -28.41 6.75
CA HIS A 356 -8.78 -29.05 8.07
C HIS A 356 -9.56 -28.21 9.08
N GLN A 357 -9.79 -28.78 10.25
CA GLN A 357 -10.43 -28.06 11.34
C GLN A 357 -9.63 -26.78 11.66
N THR A 358 -10.30 -25.64 11.57
CA THR A 358 -9.77 -24.31 11.88
C THR A 358 -10.53 -23.75 13.08
N GLY A 359 -9.88 -22.89 13.86
CA GLY A 359 -10.46 -22.23 15.02
C GLY A 359 -10.34 -23.04 16.31
N ARG A 360 -10.64 -22.37 17.42
CA ARG A 360 -10.66 -22.99 18.74
C ARG A 360 -11.75 -24.06 18.81
N MET A 361 -11.31 -25.29 19.01
CA MET A 361 -12.22 -26.42 19.09
C MET A 361 -13.06 -26.34 20.36
N THR A 362 -14.36 -26.59 20.22
CA THR A 362 -15.29 -26.72 21.34
C THR A 362 -15.42 -28.20 21.68
N ASN A 363 -15.29 -28.53 22.97
CA ASN A 363 -15.58 -29.88 23.43
C ASN A 363 -17.07 -29.95 23.79
N ILE A 364 -17.84 -30.63 22.95
CA ILE A 364 -19.24 -30.93 23.23
C ILE A 364 -19.43 -32.43 23.46
N SER A 365 -20.46 -32.80 24.20
CA SER A 365 -20.75 -34.22 24.41
C SER A 365 -21.31 -34.86 23.14
N LEU A 366 -21.09 -36.17 22.96
CA LEU A 366 -21.62 -36.90 21.81
C LEU A 366 -23.16 -36.94 21.85
N GLU A 367 -23.75 -36.94 23.05
CA GLU A 367 -25.19 -36.83 23.27
C GLU A 367 -25.73 -35.50 22.75
N LEU A 368 -25.02 -34.39 22.98
CA LEU A 368 -25.42 -33.07 22.45
C LEU A 368 -25.37 -33.04 20.92
N ALA A 369 -24.27 -33.54 20.33
CA ALA A 369 -24.14 -33.63 18.87
C ALA A 369 -25.26 -34.49 18.25
N ARG A 370 -25.57 -35.64 18.87
CA ARG A 370 -26.67 -36.52 18.47
C ARG A 370 -28.02 -35.82 18.59
N ALA A 371 -28.31 -35.20 19.72
CA ALA A 371 -29.56 -34.49 19.95
C ALA A 371 -29.79 -33.39 18.91
N MET A 372 -28.76 -32.60 18.59
CA MET A 372 -28.83 -31.55 17.55
C MET A 372 -29.07 -32.12 16.16
N ALA A 373 -28.41 -33.23 15.79
CA ALA A 373 -28.63 -33.87 14.49
C ALA A 373 -30.10 -34.27 14.29
N TRP A 374 -30.74 -34.86 15.31
CA TRP A 374 -32.15 -35.25 15.24
C TRP A 374 -33.11 -34.07 15.37
N HIS A 375 -32.78 -33.05 16.17
CA HIS A 375 -33.57 -31.82 16.25
C HIS A 375 -33.60 -31.08 14.91
N ILE A 376 -32.45 -30.95 14.24
CA ILE A 376 -32.32 -30.24 12.96
C ILE A 376 -32.86 -31.07 11.79
N GLY A 377 -32.73 -32.40 11.83
CA GLY A 377 -33.32 -33.28 10.82
C GLY A 377 -34.83 -33.41 11.00
N GLU A 378 -35.25 -34.13 12.03
CA GLU A 378 -36.64 -34.58 12.20
C GLU A 378 -37.43 -33.82 13.28
N GLY A 379 -36.79 -32.97 14.08
CA GLY A 379 -37.45 -32.24 15.16
C GLY A 379 -38.48 -31.23 14.65
N TYR A 380 -39.51 -30.99 15.44
CA TYR A 380 -40.53 -29.98 15.20
C TYR A 380 -40.76 -29.14 16.45
N ASP A 381 -40.60 -27.83 16.31
CA ASP A 381 -40.72 -26.89 17.41
C ASP A 381 -42.19 -26.45 17.58
N HIS A 382 -42.73 -26.69 18.78
CA HIS A 382 -44.10 -26.33 19.13
C HIS A 382 -44.11 -25.29 20.26
N SER A 383 -44.87 -24.21 20.07
CA SER A 383 -45.20 -23.26 21.13
C SER A 383 -46.72 -23.22 21.32
N ASN A 384 -47.18 -23.39 22.55
CA ASN A 384 -48.59 -23.29 22.91
C ASN A 384 -48.74 -22.72 24.34
N ASN A 385 -49.99 -22.54 24.78
CA ASN A 385 -50.30 -22.01 26.13
C ASN A 385 -49.76 -22.84 27.31
N ARG A 386 -49.17 -24.02 27.08
CA ARG A 386 -48.61 -24.94 28.08
C ARG A 386 -47.08 -24.97 28.09
N GLY A 387 -46.42 -24.12 27.30
CA GLY A 387 -44.97 -23.99 27.17
C GLY A 387 -44.44 -24.36 25.79
N ARG A 388 -43.11 -24.35 25.65
CA ARG A 388 -42.41 -24.70 24.40
C ARG A 388 -41.92 -26.16 24.43
N SER A 389 -42.03 -26.88 23.31
CA SER A 389 -41.58 -28.26 23.18
C SER A 389 -40.91 -28.56 21.84
N ILE A 390 -40.05 -29.58 21.84
CA ILE A 390 -39.43 -30.18 20.66
C ILE A 390 -39.99 -31.58 20.51
N ASP A 391 -40.55 -31.85 19.33
CA ASP A 391 -41.18 -33.12 19.01
C ASP A 391 -40.38 -33.82 17.90
N ILE A 392 -39.82 -35.00 18.16
CA ILE A 392 -39.04 -35.78 17.19
C ILE A 392 -39.80 -37.07 16.86
N THR A 393 -40.17 -37.26 15.60
CA THR A 393 -40.93 -38.43 15.16
C THR A 393 -40.03 -39.43 14.45
N ASN A 394 -39.96 -40.68 14.93
CA ASN A 394 -39.17 -41.73 14.29
C ASN A 394 -39.89 -43.09 14.35
N THR A 395 -39.60 -43.98 13.40
CA THR A 395 -40.12 -45.36 13.39
C THR A 395 -39.27 -46.33 14.20
N ASP A 396 -38.04 -45.95 14.54
CA ASP A 396 -37.14 -46.71 15.39
C ASP A 396 -37.30 -46.28 16.85
N PHE A 397 -37.87 -47.16 17.68
CA PHE A 397 -38.12 -46.87 19.10
C PHE A 397 -36.86 -46.90 19.95
N ASP A 398 -35.88 -47.75 19.62
CA ASP A 398 -34.63 -47.84 20.39
C ASP A 398 -33.85 -46.52 20.25
N ARG A 399 -33.94 -45.89 19.08
CA ARG A 399 -33.40 -44.55 18.82
C ARG A 399 -34.11 -43.46 19.63
N LEU A 400 -35.43 -43.54 19.76
CA LEU A 400 -36.19 -42.59 20.60
C LEU A 400 -35.86 -42.77 22.08
N ASP A 401 -35.69 -44.02 22.54
CA ASP A 401 -35.28 -44.34 23.91
C ASP A 401 -33.87 -43.79 24.20
N GLN A 402 -32.93 -43.92 23.26
CA GLN A 402 -31.60 -43.32 23.38
C GLN A 402 -31.66 -41.79 23.42
N LEU A 403 -32.45 -41.17 22.55
CA LEU A 403 -32.62 -39.71 22.56
C LEU A 403 -33.28 -39.23 23.84
N GLU A 404 -34.27 -39.97 24.38
CA GLU A 404 -34.86 -39.68 25.68
C GLU A 404 -33.79 -39.62 26.77
N LEU A 405 -32.91 -40.63 26.85
CA LEU A 405 -31.78 -40.64 27.78
C LEU A 405 -30.79 -39.48 27.56
N ASP A 406 -30.47 -39.18 26.30
CA ASP A 406 -29.59 -38.08 25.93
C ASP A 406 -30.19 -36.74 26.42
N TYR A 407 -31.47 -36.45 26.12
CA TYR A 407 -32.14 -35.24 26.58
C TYR A 407 -32.27 -35.18 28.11
N TYR A 408 -32.54 -36.30 28.79
CA TYR A 408 -32.53 -36.34 30.26
C TYR A 408 -31.15 -35.95 30.82
N SER A 409 -30.09 -36.50 30.25
CA SER A 409 -28.71 -36.20 30.65
C SER A 409 -28.36 -34.73 30.40
N LEU A 410 -28.66 -34.21 29.22
CA LEU A 410 -28.38 -32.83 28.82
C LEU A 410 -29.14 -31.81 29.68
N ILE A 411 -30.44 -32.01 29.89
CA ILE A 411 -31.29 -31.12 30.70
C ILE A 411 -30.83 -31.12 32.16
N LYS A 412 -30.46 -32.27 32.69
CA LYS A 412 -29.87 -32.37 34.03
C LYS A 412 -28.51 -31.65 34.08
N GLY A 413 -27.68 -31.78 33.05
CA GLY A 413 -26.36 -31.18 32.94
C GLY A 413 -26.36 -29.65 32.99
N ILE A 414 -27.40 -29.00 32.47
CA ILE A 414 -27.55 -27.53 32.51
C ILE A 414 -28.18 -27.00 33.80
N GLY A 415 -28.23 -27.83 34.85
CA GLY A 415 -28.71 -27.50 36.20
C GLY A 415 -30.16 -27.91 36.48
N GLY A 416 -30.74 -28.79 35.66
CA GLY A 416 -32.04 -29.43 35.87
C GLY A 416 -33.25 -28.51 35.59
N ASP A 417 -34.41 -29.10 35.30
CA ASP A 417 -35.66 -28.36 35.16
C ASP A 417 -36.77 -29.23 35.73
N ASP A 418 -37.24 -28.90 36.95
CA ASP A 418 -38.28 -29.67 37.64
C ASP A 418 -39.62 -29.66 36.89
N SER A 419 -39.78 -28.76 35.92
CA SER A 419 -40.93 -28.68 35.03
C SER A 419 -40.72 -29.44 33.71
N ALA A 420 -39.51 -29.94 33.45
CA ALA A 420 -39.21 -30.66 32.21
C ALA A 420 -40.05 -31.94 32.11
N LYS A 421 -40.62 -32.16 30.93
CA LYS A 421 -41.32 -33.38 30.59
C LYS A 421 -40.70 -33.95 29.33
N ILE A 422 -40.03 -35.08 29.49
CA ILE A 422 -39.50 -35.90 28.39
C ILE A 422 -40.33 -37.18 28.39
N SER A 423 -40.92 -37.49 27.26
CA SER A 423 -41.79 -38.67 27.15
C SER A 423 -41.89 -39.13 25.71
N ILE A 424 -41.88 -40.44 25.52
CA ILE A 424 -42.15 -41.06 24.22
C ILE A 424 -43.62 -41.44 24.13
N TYR A 425 -44.31 -40.91 23.13
CA TYR A 425 -45.68 -41.31 22.80
C TYR A 425 -45.66 -42.28 21.63
N ARG A 426 -46.28 -43.46 21.82
CA ARG A 426 -46.66 -44.33 20.70
C ARG A 426 -47.94 -43.78 20.10
N SER A 427 -47.83 -43.12 18.95
CA SER A 427 -49.03 -42.68 18.26
C SER A 427 -49.67 -43.90 17.56
N LYS A 428 -50.87 -44.29 18.00
CA LYS A 428 -51.89 -44.70 17.04
C LYS A 428 -52.34 -43.39 16.39
N ALA A 429 -51.71 -43.04 15.28
CA ALA A 429 -51.80 -41.70 14.68
C ALA A 429 -53.23 -41.12 14.73
N ARG A 430 -53.38 -39.89 15.26
CA ARG A 430 -54.59 -39.09 15.04
C ARG A 430 -54.80 -38.71 13.57
N ASN A 431 -53.85 -39.03 12.68
CA ASN A 431 -53.91 -38.90 11.22
C ASN A 431 -53.51 -40.21 10.52
N ALA A 432 -54.21 -41.30 10.82
CA ALA A 432 -53.96 -42.64 10.25
C ALA A 432 -54.34 -42.82 8.76
N GLU A 433 -54.39 -41.75 7.95
CA GLU A 433 -54.78 -41.85 6.53
C GLU A 433 -53.68 -41.51 5.51
N ILE A 434 -52.42 -41.40 5.92
CA ILE A 434 -51.32 -41.28 4.96
C ILE A 434 -50.39 -42.50 5.05
N ASN A 435 -50.60 -43.43 4.12
CA ASN A 435 -49.64 -44.44 3.64
C ASN A 435 -49.33 -45.67 4.51
N GLY A 436 -50.27 -46.19 5.30
CA GLY A 436 -50.22 -47.60 5.75
C GLY A 436 -48.94 -48.05 6.49
N ARG A 437 -48.23 -47.13 7.16
CA ARG A 437 -47.00 -47.44 7.91
C ARG A 437 -47.27 -47.65 9.41
N LYS A 438 -46.46 -48.56 9.97
CA LYS A 438 -46.38 -49.05 11.35
C LYS A 438 -46.30 -47.94 12.40
N ASP A 439 -46.61 -48.30 13.65
CA ASP A 439 -46.47 -47.49 14.88
C ASP A 439 -45.32 -46.47 14.79
N ILE A 440 -45.65 -45.18 14.65
CA ILE A 440 -44.67 -44.08 14.68
C ILE A 440 -44.56 -43.61 16.12
N GLY A 441 -43.35 -43.59 16.65
CA GLY A 441 -43.04 -43.00 17.94
C GLY A 441 -42.78 -41.50 17.81
N CYS A 442 -43.16 -40.75 18.84
CA CYS A 442 -42.85 -39.33 18.96
C CYS A 442 -42.19 -39.09 20.32
N LEU A 443 -40.93 -38.70 20.32
CA LEU A 443 -40.27 -38.16 21.49
C LEU A 443 -40.74 -36.71 21.67
N TYR A 444 -41.26 -36.40 22.85
CA TYR A 444 -41.73 -35.08 23.23
C TYR A 444 -40.84 -34.54 24.35
N VAL A 445 -40.14 -33.46 24.08
CA VAL A 445 -39.23 -32.78 25.01
C VAL A 445 -39.78 -31.39 25.31
N ARG A 446 -40.39 -31.21 26.48
CA ARG A 446 -40.84 -29.90 26.95
C ARG A 446 -39.96 -29.46 28.11
N SER A 447 -39.14 -28.45 27.88
CA SER A 447 -38.36 -27.78 28.91
C SER A 447 -38.07 -26.37 28.43
N ASP A 448 -38.67 -25.38 29.10
CA ASP A 448 -38.40 -23.98 28.79
C ASP A 448 -36.93 -23.66 29.05
N ARG A 449 -36.34 -24.22 30.11
CA ARG A 449 -34.92 -24.05 30.43
C ARG A 449 -33.99 -24.61 29.35
N TRP A 450 -34.30 -25.77 28.78
CA TRP A 450 -33.55 -26.34 27.66
C TRP A 450 -33.64 -25.48 26.41
N ILE A 451 -34.85 -25.02 26.07
CA ILE A 451 -35.09 -24.21 24.88
C ILE A 451 -34.45 -22.83 25.03
N ASP A 452 -34.49 -22.27 26.24
CA ASP A 452 -33.74 -21.06 26.58
C ASP A 452 -32.25 -21.34 26.46
N TRP A 453 -31.74 -22.45 26.98
CA TRP A 453 -30.33 -22.82 26.82
C TRP A 453 -29.92 -22.94 25.35
N LEU A 454 -30.74 -23.56 24.51
CA LEU A 454 -30.54 -23.62 23.06
C LEU A 454 -30.48 -22.23 22.44
N SER A 455 -31.43 -21.35 22.79
CA SER A 455 -31.44 -19.96 22.30
C SER A 455 -30.20 -19.18 22.76
N HIS A 456 -29.74 -19.38 23.99
CA HIS A 456 -28.50 -18.77 24.50
C HIS A 456 -27.24 -19.32 23.81
N ASN A 457 -27.31 -20.49 23.18
CA ASN A 457 -26.21 -21.12 22.45
C ASN A 457 -26.42 -21.06 20.92
N ALA A 458 -27.07 -19.98 20.45
CA ALA A 458 -27.29 -19.69 19.03
C ALA A 458 -28.06 -20.80 18.27
N VAL A 459 -29.05 -21.42 18.93
CA VAL A 459 -30.02 -22.31 18.28
C VAL A 459 -31.40 -21.68 18.40
N GLU A 460 -31.87 -21.12 17.30
CA GLU A 460 -33.15 -20.43 17.27
C GLU A 460 -34.33 -21.42 17.24
N PHE A 461 -35.32 -21.19 18.12
CA PHE A 461 -36.49 -22.04 18.27
C PHE A 461 -37.66 -21.57 17.38
N GLY A 462 -38.33 -22.50 16.71
CA GLY A 462 -39.48 -22.21 15.85
C GLY A 462 -39.12 -21.92 14.38
N VAL A 463 -37.87 -22.18 14.00
CA VAL A 463 -37.36 -21.92 12.65
C VAL A 463 -37.89 -22.95 11.65
N LYS A 464 -38.37 -22.47 10.50
CA LYS A 464 -38.82 -23.34 9.39
C LYS A 464 -37.63 -24.03 8.74
N SER A 465 -37.85 -25.17 8.08
CA SER A 465 -36.80 -25.98 7.44
C SER A 465 -35.85 -25.22 6.48
N ALA A 466 -36.30 -24.12 5.88
CA ALA A 466 -35.47 -23.31 4.98
C ALA A 466 -34.46 -22.39 5.71
N GLY A 467 -34.69 -22.10 6.98
CA GLY A 467 -33.78 -21.31 7.83
C GLY A 467 -32.99 -22.15 8.83
N ARG A 468 -33.09 -23.48 8.78
CA ARG A 468 -32.29 -24.35 9.65
C ARG A 468 -30.81 -24.24 9.29
N GLU A 469 -29.97 -24.31 10.30
CA GLU A 469 -28.52 -24.25 10.23
C GLU A 469 -27.89 -25.22 11.24
N ILE A 470 -26.62 -25.57 11.02
CA ILE A 470 -25.79 -26.31 11.97
C ILE A 470 -25.28 -25.29 13.01
N PRO A 471 -25.51 -25.52 14.31
CA PRO A 471 -25.11 -24.57 15.34
C PRO A 471 -23.60 -24.32 15.34
N PRO A 472 -23.15 -23.09 15.63
CA PRO A 472 -21.73 -22.75 15.71
C PRO A 472 -20.93 -23.73 16.58
N PHE A 473 -21.44 -24.12 17.75
CA PHE A 473 -20.76 -25.06 18.64
C PHE A 473 -20.62 -26.48 18.08
N VAL A 474 -21.45 -26.88 17.11
CA VAL A 474 -21.30 -28.14 16.35
C VAL A 474 -20.28 -27.94 15.23
N MET A 475 -20.35 -26.79 14.54
CA MET A 475 -19.36 -26.44 13.52
C MET A 475 -17.95 -26.40 14.11
N THR A 476 -17.73 -25.91 15.32
CA THR A 476 -16.41 -25.88 15.97
C THR A 476 -16.12 -27.09 16.88
N ALA A 477 -17.03 -28.07 16.96
CA ALA A 477 -16.91 -29.22 17.84
C ALA A 477 -15.69 -30.12 17.52
N GLN A 478 -15.21 -30.91 18.49
CA GLN A 478 -14.16 -31.89 18.23
C GLN A 478 -14.54 -32.91 17.13
N PRO A 479 -13.58 -33.46 16.36
CA PRO A 479 -13.85 -34.25 15.17
C PRO A 479 -14.80 -35.42 15.43
N GLU A 480 -14.76 -36.01 16.61
CA GLU A 480 -15.64 -37.10 17.03
C GLU A 480 -17.09 -36.65 17.14
N ALA A 481 -17.35 -35.47 17.71
CA ALA A 481 -18.69 -34.90 17.84
C ALA A 481 -19.23 -34.40 16.50
N GLN A 482 -18.41 -33.79 15.64
CA GLN A 482 -18.79 -33.47 14.26
C GLN A 482 -19.16 -34.73 13.48
N ALA A 483 -18.34 -35.79 13.62
CA ALA A 483 -18.61 -37.06 12.95
C ALA A 483 -19.90 -37.70 13.47
N GLU A 484 -20.15 -37.63 14.78
CA GLU A 484 -21.38 -38.11 15.40
C GLU A 484 -22.61 -37.32 14.91
N PHE A 485 -22.49 -35.99 14.81
CA PHE A 485 -23.54 -35.14 14.22
C PHE A 485 -23.84 -35.56 12.78
N VAL A 486 -22.82 -35.63 11.90
CA VAL A 486 -22.99 -36.00 10.48
C VAL A 486 -23.60 -37.40 10.36
N ARG A 487 -23.10 -38.37 11.12
CA ARG A 487 -23.59 -39.75 11.13
C ARG A 487 -25.08 -39.84 11.45
N HIS A 488 -25.55 -39.11 12.45
CA HIS A 488 -26.96 -39.09 12.83
C HIS A 488 -27.82 -38.20 11.92
N PHE A 489 -27.27 -37.10 11.43
CA PHE A 489 -27.98 -36.22 10.51
C PHE A 489 -28.24 -36.91 9.17
N PHE A 490 -27.26 -37.68 8.66
CA PHE A 490 -27.46 -38.54 7.48
C PHE A 490 -28.43 -39.70 7.76
N ALA A 491 -28.48 -40.20 9.00
CA ALA A 491 -29.48 -41.20 9.39
C ALA A 491 -30.90 -40.62 9.31
N ALA A 492 -31.09 -39.34 9.66
CA ALA A 492 -32.35 -38.63 9.52
C ALA A 492 -32.68 -38.31 8.04
N GLU A 493 -31.81 -37.54 7.38
CA GLU A 493 -32.17 -36.83 6.13
C GLU A 493 -31.66 -37.50 4.84
N ALA A 494 -30.60 -38.32 4.92
CA ALA A 494 -29.95 -38.85 3.72
C ALA A 494 -30.54 -40.18 3.26
N SER A 495 -30.33 -40.48 1.98
CA SER A 495 -30.66 -41.76 1.34
C SER A 495 -29.41 -42.33 0.68
N VAL A 496 -29.15 -43.62 0.89
CA VAL A 496 -28.10 -44.35 0.18
C VAL A 496 -28.69 -44.97 -1.07
N CYS A 497 -28.20 -44.53 -2.23
CA CYS A 497 -28.56 -45.03 -3.55
C CYS A 497 -27.46 -45.97 -4.09
N ALA A 498 -27.65 -46.52 -5.30
CA ALA A 498 -26.79 -47.58 -5.84
C ALA A 498 -25.29 -47.22 -5.94
N GLU A 499 -24.94 -45.96 -6.16
CA GLU A 499 -23.53 -45.50 -6.24
C GLU A 499 -23.31 -44.14 -5.56
N THR A 500 -24.34 -43.61 -4.88
CA THR A 500 -24.35 -42.24 -4.37
C THR A 500 -25.01 -42.16 -3.01
N ILE A 501 -24.63 -41.15 -2.23
CA ILE A 501 -25.35 -40.74 -1.03
C ILE A 501 -26.02 -39.41 -1.37
N GLU A 502 -27.34 -39.37 -1.31
CA GLU A 502 -28.13 -38.17 -1.56
C GLU A 502 -28.73 -37.63 -0.27
N ILE A 503 -28.62 -36.33 -0.06
CA ILE A 503 -29.31 -35.60 1.00
C ILE A 503 -30.07 -34.43 0.38
N SER A 504 -31.19 -34.02 0.98
CA SER A 504 -31.86 -32.81 0.51
C SER A 504 -32.39 -31.96 1.63
N SER A 505 -32.17 -30.66 1.53
CA SER A 505 -32.65 -29.67 2.48
C SER A 505 -33.28 -28.49 1.76
N ALA A 506 -34.23 -27.82 2.41
CA ALA A 506 -34.76 -26.55 1.93
C ALA A 506 -33.80 -25.38 2.24
N SER A 507 -32.89 -25.56 3.20
CA SER A 507 -31.88 -24.59 3.61
C SER A 507 -30.61 -24.72 2.76
N ASP A 508 -30.23 -23.61 2.12
CA ASP A 508 -28.96 -23.47 1.40
C ASP A 508 -27.77 -23.45 2.38
N HIS A 509 -27.94 -22.72 3.48
CA HIS A 509 -26.94 -22.53 4.52
C HIS A 509 -26.56 -23.83 5.19
N LEU A 510 -27.56 -24.65 5.56
CA LEU A 510 -27.35 -26.01 6.08
C LEU A 510 -26.57 -26.89 5.09
N MET A 511 -26.83 -26.76 3.78
CA MET A 511 -26.08 -27.50 2.76
C MET A 511 -24.66 -26.99 2.55
N PHE A 512 -24.42 -25.70 2.71
CA PHE A 512 -23.08 -25.16 2.76
C PHE A 512 -22.31 -25.70 3.97
N GLN A 513 -22.84 -25.54 5.19
CA GLN A 513 -22.21 -26.03 6.42
C GLN A 513 -21.96 -27.54 6.40
N LEU A 514 -22.88 -28.31 5.81
CA LEU A 514 -22.67 -29.74 5.62
C LEU A 514 -21.53 -30.07 4.65
N ARG A 515 -21.39 -29.33 3.53
CA ARG A 515 -20.24 -29.47 2.64
C ARG A 515 -18.93 -29.20 3.38
N GLU A 516 -18.91 -28.16 4.21
CA GLU A 516 -17.74 -27.79 5.00
C GLU A 516 -17.35 -28.88 6.02
N LEU A 517 -18.32 -29.42 6.78
CA LEU A 517 -18.05 -30.53 7.72
C LEU A 517 -17.54 -31.79 7.01
N LEU A 518 -18.08 -32.10 5.83
CA LEU A 518 -17.64 -33.23 5.02
C LEU A 518 -16.22 -33.00 4.47
N ALA A 519 -15.94 -31.79 3.96
CA ALA A 519 -14.65 -31.40 3.41
C ALA A 519 -13.53 -31.50 4.45
N ARG A 520 -13.83 -31.23 5.74
CA ARG A 520 -12.90 -31.39 6.88
C ARG A 520 -12.36 -32.81 7.07
N ARG A 521 -13.06 -33.81 6.56
CA ARG A 521 -12.63 -35.22 6.55
C ARG A 521 -12.32 -35.71 5.13
N GLY A 522 -12.08 -34.79 4.20
CA GLY A 522 -11.72 -35.10 2.81
C GLY A 522 -12.87 -35.65 1.96
N VAL A 523 -14.12 -35.52 2.42
CA VAL A 523 -15.31 -35.96 1.70
C VAL A 523 -15.90 -34.79 0.93
N PHE A 524 -15.93 -34.88 -0.39
CA PHE A 524 -16.49 -33.82 -1.22
C PHE A 524 -17.95 -34.12 -1.60
N MET A 525 -18.83 -33.13 -1.42
CA MET A 525 -20.25 -33.23 -1.75
C MET A 525 -20.62 -32.14 -2.78
N THR A 526 -21.26 -32.56 -3.87
CA THR A 526 -21.85 -31.61 -4.83
C THR A 526 -23.24 -31.20 -4.35
N SER A 527 -23.64 -29.95 -4.52
CA SER A 527 -24.96 -29.47 -4.16
C SER A 527 -25.62 -28.76 -5.33
N ASN A 528 -26.82 -29.21 -5.71
CA ASN A 528 -27.58 -28.59 -6.81
C ASN A 528 -29.00 -28.30 -6.38
N ARG A 529 -29.53 -27.15 -6.81
CA ARG A 529 -30.93 -26.79 -6.60
C ARG A 529 -31.84 -27.62 -7.52
N ARG A 530 -32.81 -28.34 -6.96
CA ARG A 530 -33.81 -29.14 -7.69
C ARG A 530 -35.22 -28.86 -7.15
N MET A 531 -36.21 -28.93 -8.02
CA MET A 531 -37.62 -28.86 -7.60
C MET A 531 -38.05 -30.23 -7.05
N LYS A 532 -38.38 -30.31 -5.76
CA LYS A 532 -38.95 -31.52 -5.11
C LYS A 532 -40.33 -31.21 -4.54
N CYS A 533 -41.19 -32.21 -4.46
CA CYS A 533 -42.47 -32.07 -3.76
C CYS A 533 -42.24 -32.16 -2.26
N ALA A 534 -42.78 -31.23 -1.47
CA ALA A 534 -42.75 -31.32 -0.01
C ALA A 534 -43.40 -32.63 0.44
N THR A 535 -42.74 -33.34 1.35
CA THR A 535 -43.17 -34.65 1.90
C THR A 535 -44.32 -34.51 2.91
N ASN A 536 -44.55 -33.30 3.43
CA ASN A 536 -45.60 -32.91 4.36
C ASN A 536 -46.66 -32.02 3.67
N GLY A 537 -47.92 -32.48 3.63
CA GLY A 537 -49.08 -31.70 3.16
C GLY A 537 -49.34 -31.73 1.64
N THR A 538 -49.75 -30.58 1.08
CA THR A 538 -50.41 -30.37 -0.23
C THR A 538 -49.60 -30.73 -1.50
N ARG A 539 -48.50 -31.49 -1.39
CA ARG A 539 -47.61 -31.89 -2.51
C ARG A 539 -47.11 -30.72 -3.38
N ILE A 540 -46.95 -29.54 -2.78
CA ILE A 540 -46.44 -28.36 -3.49
C ILE A 540 -44.97 -28.59 -3.88
N LYS A 541 -44.65 -28.38 -5.16
CA LYS A 541 -43.26 -28.38 -5.65
C LYS A 541 -42.54 -27.14 -5.11
N ARG A 542 -41.43 -27.35 -4.42
CA ARG A 542 -40.57 -26.29 -3.87
C ARG A 542 -39.12 -26.55 -4.26
N PRO A 543 -38.28 -25.51 -4.36
CA PRO A 543 -36.85 -25.69 -4.56
C PRO A 543 -36.22 -26.29 -3.30
N TYR A 544 -35.46 -27.37 -3.47
CA TYR A 544 -34.62 -27.99 -2.46
C TYR A 544 -33.19 -28.05 -2.99
N TRP A 545 -32.23 -27.89 -2.09
CA TRP A 545 -30.84 -28.21 -2.36
C TRP A 545 -30.66 -29.72 -2.21
N VAL A 546 -30.05 -30.34 -3.21
CA VAL A 546 -29.75 -31.77 -3.22
C VAL A 546 -28.25 -31.92 -3.19
N GLY A 547 -27.76 -32.38 -2.04
CA GLY A 547 -26.39 -32.81 -1.85
C GLY A 547 -26.20 -34.22 -2.41
N THR A 548 -25.12 -34.45 -3.14
CA THR A 548 -24.77 -35.76 -3.69
C THR A 548 -23.28 -36.03 -3.49
N ILE A 549 -22.98 -37.11 -2.76
CA ILE A 549 -21.64 -37.68 -2.60
C ILE A 549 -21.54 -38.84 -3.57
N THR A 550 -20.47 -38.89 -4.37
CA THR A 550 -20.31 -39.88 -5.45
C THR A 550 -18.86 -40.36 -5.56
N GLY A 551 -18.66 -41.55 -6.15
CA GLY A 551 -17.32 -42.05 -6.45
C GLY A 551 -16.45 -42.26 -5.20
N THR A 552 -15.18 -41.87 -5.27
CA THR A 552 -14.21 -42.05 -4.18
C THR A 552 -14.63 -41.34 -2.89
N ASP A 553 -15.41 -40.27 -2.98
CA ASP A 553 -15.92 -39.53 -1.82
C ASP A 553 -16.96 -40.34 -1.02
N VAL A 554 -17.67 -41.31 -1.64
CA VAL A 554 -18.57 -42.25 -0.92
C VAL A 554 -17.76 -43.20 -0.04
N TRP A 555 -16.61 -43.66 -0.52
CA TRP A 555 -15.70 -44.49 0.27
C TRP A 555 -15.12 -43.69 1.44
N ARG A 556 -14.64 -42.46 1.21
CA ARG A 556 -14.16 -41.57 2.28
C ARG A 556 -15.27 -41.28 3.31
N PHE A 557 -16.51 -41.13 2.87
CA PHE A 557 -17.65 -40.95 3.78
C PHE A 557 -17.91 -42.18 4.66
N ALA A 558 -17.89 -43.38 4.07
CA ALA A 558 -18.08 -44.62 4.81
C ALA A 558 -16.98 -44.85 5.85
N GLU A 559 -15.74 -44.49 5.53
CA GLU A 559 -14.60 -44.59 6.43
C GLU A 559 -14.63 -43.53 7.54
N ALA A 560 -14.94 -42.27 7.21
CA ALA A 560 -14.85 -41.16 8.15
C ALA A 560 -16.07 -41.02 9.09
N PHE A 561 -17.26 -41.40 8.62
CA PHE A 561 -18.53 -41.08 9.31
C PHE A 561 -19.39 -42.32 9.56
N GLY A 562 -19.75 -43.04 8.48
CA GLY A 562 -20.86 -44.00 8.51
C GLY A 562 -22.23 -43.32 8.70
N ILE A 563 -23.27 -44.13 8.90
CA ILE A 563 -24.67 -43.71 9.06
C ILE A 563 -25.26 -44.45 10.26
N ALA A 564 -25.86 -43.72 11.22
CA ALA A 564 -26.50 -44.31 12.41
C ALA A 564 -27.92 -44.85 12.12
N ASP A 565 -28.05 -45.63 11.06
CA ASP A 565 -29.25 -46.35 10.69
C ASP A 565 -28.84 -47.70 10.09
N GLY A 566 -29.29 -48.80 10.70
CA GLY A 566 -28.83 -50.14 10.34
C GLY A 566 -29.06 -50.48 8.87
N GLU A 567 -30.24 -50.16 8.33
CA GLU A 567 -30.59 -50.44 6.93
C GLU A 567 -29.76 -49.57 5.96
N LYS A 568 -29.62 -48.27 6.24
CA LYS A 568 -28.79 -47.38 5.40
C LYS A 568 -27.30 -47.74 5.49
N GLN A 569 -26.80 -48.13 6.66
CA GLN A 569 -25.41 -48.55 6.84
C GLN A 569 -25.13 -49.87 6.12
N GLU A 570 -26.04 -50.84 6.17
CA GLU A 570 -25.93 -52.08 5.38
C GLU A 570 -25.90 -51.79 3.87
N LYS A 571 -26.78 -50.88 3.40
CA LYS A 571 -26.75 -50.41 2.01
C LYS A 571 -25.40 -49.77 1.65
N LEU A 572 -24.87 -48.91 2.52
CA LEU A 572 -23.56 -48.28 2.33
C LEU A 572 -22.43 -49.32 2.27
N ASN A 573 -22.46 -50.32 3.14
CA ASN A 573 -21.49 -51.43 3.17
C ASN A 573 -21.61 -52.37 1.96
N SER A 574 -22.80 -52.46 1.36
CA SER A 574 -23.07 -53.31 0.18
C SER A 574 -22.56 -52.70 -1.14
N LEU A 575 -22.18 -51.42 -1.14
CA LEU A 575 -21.59 -50.77 -2.30
C LEU A 575 -20.22 -51.38 -2.63
N ASP A 576 -19.89 -51.54 -3.90
CA ASP A 576 -18.54 -51.94 -4.32
C ASP A 576 -17.58 -50.75 -4.14
N LEU A 577 -17.14 -50.54 -2.90
CA LEU A 577 -16.24 -49.46 -2.52
C LEU A 577 -14.89 -49.53 -3.24
N LYS A 578 -14.47 -50.73 -3.72
CA LYS A 578 -13.25 -50.88 -4.52
C LYS A 578 -13.43 -50.38 -5.95
N ALA A 579 -14.57 -50.65 -6.59
CA ALA A 579 -14.89 -50.07 -7.90
C ALA A 579 -15.01 -48.53 -7.82
N LEU A 580 -15.65 -48.02 -6.76
CA LEU A 580 -15.87 -46.58 -6.55
C LEU A 580 -14.57 -45.78 -6.30
N ARG A 581 -13.48 -46.40 -5.83
CA ARG A 581 -12.16 -45.75 -5.68
C ARG A 581 -11.55 -45.25 -6.99
N THR A 582 -11.99 -45.78 -8.13
CA THR A 582 -11.46 -45.43 -9.46
C THR A 582 -12.38 -44.48 -10.25
N HIS A 583 -13.40 -43.94 -9.59
CA HIS A 583 -14.45 -43.15 -10.22
C HIS A 583 -13.99 -41.71 -10.60
N LYS A 584 -14.67 -41.11 -11.57
CA LYS A 584 -14.20 -39.95 -12.38
C LYS A 584 -14.24 -38.57 -11.66
N THR A 585 -14.41 -38.48 -10.36
CA THR A 585 -14.76 -37.22 -9.65
C THR A 585 -13.60 -36.49 -8.99
N ASP A 586 -12.52 -37.19 -8.61
CA ASP A 586 -11.27 -36.59 -8.10
C ASP A 586 -10.25 -36.54 -9.24
N ARG A 587 -10.31 -35.47 -10.04
CA ARG A 587 -9.48 -35.31 -11.25
C ARG A 587 -8.40 -34.26 -11.03
N ILE A 588 -7.19 -34.57 -11.46
CA ILE A 588 -6.01 -33.74 -11.37
C ILE A 588 -5.70 -33.19 -12.77
N PRO A 589 -5.70 -31.86 -12.96
CA PRO A 589 -5.46 -31.21 -14.26
C PRO A 589 -3.97 -31.18 -14.63
N CYS A 590 -3.33 -32.35 -14.64
CA CYS A 590 -1.89 -32.47 -14.84
C CYS A 590 -1.45 -32.87 -16.26
N ILE A 591 -2.37 -33.07 -17.20
CA ILE A 591 -2.01 -33.50 -18.56
C ILE A 591 -1.08 -32.49 -19.27
N PRO A 592 -1.32 -31.15 -19.23
CA PRO A 592 -0.41 -30.18 -19.83
C PRO A 592 1.00 -30.23 -19.23
N VAL A 593 1.09 -30.49 -17.93
CA VAL A 593 2.37 -30.59 -17.20
C VAL A 593 3.14 -31.83 -17.65
N ILE A 594 2.49 -33.00 -17.67
CA ILE A 594 3.11 -34.26 -18.11
C ILE A 594 3.47 -34.19 -19.60
N HIS A 595 2.71 -33.46 -20.41
CA HIS A 595 2.99 -33.31 -21.83
C HIS A 595 4.36 -32.67 -22.11
N ARG A 596 4.87 -31.82 -21.21
CA ARG A 596 6.22 -31.24 -21.35
C ARG A 596 7.32 -32.32 -21.38
N LEU A 597 7.17 -33.37 -20.57
CA LEU A 597 8.07 -34.53 -20.61
C LEU A 597 7.78 -35.47 -21.79
N ILE A 598 6.54 -35.57 -22.24
CA ILE A 598 6.22 -36.35 -23.45
C ILE A 598 6.86 -35.70 -24.68
N SER A 599 6.90 -34.37 -24.76
CA SER A 599 7.51 -33.64 -25.87
C SER A 599 9.02 -33.82 -26.00
N THR A 600 9.72 -34.30 -24.97
CA THR A 600 11.16 -34.63 -25.06
C THR A 600 11.41 -35.98 -25.75
N GLY A 601 10.34 -36.71 -26.12
CA GLY A 601 10.42 -38.00 -26.80
C GLY A 601 10.18 -39.20 -25.89
N VAL A 602 10.00 -39.00 -24.57
CA VAL A 602 9.60 -40.06 -23.65
C VAL A 602 8.15 -40.48 -23.96
N PRO A 603 7.88 -41.78 -24.23
CA PRO A 603 6.53 -42.19 -24.62
C PRO A 603 5.51 -41.97 -23.51
N GLY A 604 4.39 -41.31 -23.82
CA GLY A 604 3.30 -41.06 -22.87
C GLY A 604 2.75 -42.31 -22.16
N ARG A 605 2.85 -43.49 -22.78
CA ARG A 605 2.50 -44.78 -22.14
C ARG A 605 3.27 -45.05 -20.84
N ARG A 606 4.47 -44.48 -20.67
CA ARG A 606 5.27 -44.62 -19.44
C ARG A 606 4.61 -43.90 -18.27
N PHE A 607 3.95 -42.78 -18.52
CA PHE A 607 3.18 -42.03 -17.52
C PHE A 607 1.72 -42.51 -17.41
N GLY A 608 1.40 -43.74 -17.84
CA GLY A 608 0.04 -44.31 -17.78
C GLY A 608 -0.88 -43.98 -18.98
N TYR A 609 -0.37 -43.34 -20.05
CA TYR A 609 -1.17 -42.95 -21.23
C TYR A 609 -1.05 -43.95 -22.39
N ALA A 610 -1.58 -45.16 -22.25
CA ALA A 610 -1.65 -46.12 -23.35
C ALA A 610 -2.87 -45.86 -24.26
N GLY A 611 -2.64 -45.46 -25.52
CA GLY A 611 -3.64 -45.54 -26.60
C GLY A 611 -4.78 -44.51 -26.62
N ARG A 612 -4.64 -43.33 -26.00
CA ARG A 612 -5.64 -42.26 -26.07
C ARG A 612 -5.15 -41.14 -27.00
N SER A 613 -5.84 -40.90 -28.12
CA SER A 613 -5.57 -39.74 -28.97
C SER A 613 -5.89 -38.45 -28.22
N MET A 614 -4.95 -37.49 -28.20
CA MET A 614 -5.22 -36.11 -27.78
C MET A 614 -6.08 -35.45 -28.87
N GLY A 615 -7.39 -35.44 -28.68
CA GLY A 615 -8.35 -34.74 -29.54
C GLY A 615 -9.32 -33.93 -28.69
N ASP A 616 -9.50 -32.67 -29.08
CA ASP A 616 -10.50 -31.67 -28.69
C ASP A 616 -10.81 -31.54 -27.19
N GLY A 617 -10.07 -30.66 -26.50
CA GLY A 617 -10.49 -29.79 -25.38
C GLY A 617 -11.01 -30.40 -24.07
N VAL A 618 -11.44 -31.66 -24.02
CA VAL A 618 -12.32 -32.18 -22.95
C VAL A 618 -11.57 -33.06 -21.93
N ARG A 619 -10.26 -33.29 -22.07
CA ARG A 619 -9.51 -34.12 -21.10
C ARG A 619 -8.14 -33.54 -20.79
N ILE A 620 -8.12 -32.44 -20.02
CA ILE A 620 -6.92 -31.82 -19.42
C ILE A 620 -6.59 -32.48 -18.05
N ALA A 621 -7.49 -33.32 -17.52
CA ALA A 621 -7.35 -33.93 -16.19
C ALA A 621 -7.51 -35.48 -16.18
N VAL A 622 -6.72 -36.14 -15.34
CA VAL A 622 -6.77 -37.60 -15.06
C VAL A 622 -7.26 -37.87 -13.65
N THR A 623 -7.59 -39.11 -13.31
CA THR A 623 -7.94 -39.45 -11.91
C THR A 623 -6.70 -39.34 -11.02
N ARG A 624 -6.89 -39.00 -9.74
CA ARG A 624 -5.78 -38.90 -8.77
C ARG A 624 -4.86 -40.12 -8.73
N PRO A 625 -5.34 -41.39 -8.77
CA PRO A 625 -4.46 -42.56 -8.85
C PRO A 625 -3.55 -42.56 -10.09
N THR A 626 -4.09 -42.22 -11.27
CA THR A 626 -3.30 -42.13 -12.50
C THR A 626 -2.29 -40.97 -12.45
N ALA A 627 -2.63 -39.86 -11.80
CA ALA A 627 -1.68 -38.77 -11.57
C ALA A 627 -0.56 -39.17 -10.60
N ILE A 628 -0.85 -39.97 -9.56
CA ILE A 628 0.15 -40.54 -8.64
C ILE A 628 1.09 -41.49 -9.39
N GLU A 629 0.55 -42.38 -10.24
CA GLU A 629 1.36 -43.26 -11.09
C GLU A 629 2.29 -42.44 -12.00
N ALA A 630 1.77 -41.40 -12.66
CA ALA A 630 2.57 -40.51 -13.48
C ALA A 630 3.67 -39.79 -12.67
N ARG A 631 3.37 -39.32 -11.45
CA ARG A 631 4.35 -38.69 -10.54
C ARG A 631 5.44 -39.66 -10.10
N GLN A 632 5.09 -40.92 -9.86
CA GLN A 632 6.06 -41.97 -9.55
C GLN A 632 7.01 -42.19 -10.73
N THR A 633 6.47 -42.27 -11.96
CA THR A 633 7.31 -42.37 -13.16
C THR A 633 8.20 -41.13 -13.35
N ILE A 634 7.72 -39.93 -13.02
CA ILE A 634 8.55 -38.71 -13.05
C ILE A 634 9.71 -38.82 -12.04
N ALA A 635 9.47 -39.36 -10.84
CA ALA A 635 10.53 -39.62 -9.87
C ALA A 635 11.55 -40.66 -10.37
N GLU A 636 11.07 -41.69 -11.07
CA GLU A 636 11.92 -42.71 -11.71
C GLU A 636 12.75 -42.14 -12.86
N VAL A 637 12.26 -41.10 -13.55
CA VAL A 637 13.07 -40.33 -14.52
C VAL A 637 14.14 -39.53 -13.79
N ALA A 638 13.75 -38.78 -12.74
CA ALA A 638 14.64 -37.90 -11.98
C ALA A 638 15.83 -38.66 -11.35
N ASN A 639 15.57 -39.83 -10.78
CA ASN A 639 16.61 -40.65 -10.13
C ASN A 639 17.34 -41.62 -11.09
N GLY A 640 17.02 -41.58 -12.39
CA GLY A 640 17.62 -42.43 -13.42
C GLY A 640 17.19 -43.90 -13.41
N GLN A 641 16.23 -44.28 -12.56
CA GLN A 641 15.71 -45.65 -12.48
C GLN A 641 14.99 -46.06 -13.78
N LEU A 642 14.20 -45.16 -14.38
CA LEU A 642 13.52 -45.44 -15.64
C LEU A 642 14.53 -45.63 -16.79
N LEU A 643 15.64 -44.90 -16.78
CA LEU A 643 16.73 -45.07 -17.75
C LEU A 643 17.33 -46.49 -17.64
N GLN A 644 17.58 -46.96 -16.42
CA GLN A 644 18.11 -48.31 -16.17
C GLN A 644 17.11 -49.40 -16.59
N GLU A 645 15.83 -49.21 -16.28
CA GLU A 645 14.76 -50.14 -16.67
C GLU A 645 14.70 -50.28 -18.20
N VAL A 646 14.61 -49.17 -18.93
CA VAL A 646 14.51 -49.19 -20.40
C VAL A 646 15.79 -49.74 -21.04
N ALA A 647 16.96 -49.53 -20.42
CA ALA A 647 18.23 -50.08 -20.91
C ALA A 647 18.28 -51.62 -20.83
N SER A 648 17.50 -52.21 -19.90
CA SER A 648 17.40 -53.67 -19.71
C SER A 648 16.38 -54.36 -20.63
N GLU A 649 15.54 -53.58 -21.33
CA GLU A 649 14.52 -54.12 -22.25
C GLU A 649 15.13 -54.64 -23.57
N ALA A 650 14.41 -55.55 -24.24
CA ALA A 650 14.80 -56.05 -25.55
C ALA A 650 14.92 -54.91 -26.57
N GLN A 651 16.07 -54.85 -27.26
CA GLN A 651 16.43 -53.74 -28.13
C GLN A 651 15.49 -53.64 -29.34
N SER A 652 14.68 -52.59 -29.37
CA SER A 652 13.77 -52.23 -30.47
C SER A 652 13.99 -50.79 -30.91
N LYS A 653 13.46 -50.42 -32.09
CA LYS A 653 13.46 -49.01 -32.57
C LYS A 653 12.89 -48.05 -31.52
N TRP A 654 11.83 -48.47 -30.82
CA TRP A 654 11.14 -47.67 -29.80
C TRP A 654 11.91 -47.59 -28.49
N THR A 655 12.59 -48.67 -28.11
CA THR A 655 13.44 -48.73 -26.90
C THR A 655 14.63 -47.79 -27.07
N LYS A 656 15.29 -47.81 -28.23
CA LYS A 656 16.42 -46.92 -28.54
C LYS A 656 16.02 -45.45 -28.51
N GLN A 657 14.90 -45.10 -29.14
CA GLN A 657 14.38 -43.73 -29.13
C GLN A 657 14.04 -43.23 -27.72
N THR A 658 13.54 -44.12 -26.85
CA THR A 658 13.22 -43.77 -25.46
C THR A 658 14.50 -43.56 -24.64
N LEU A 659 15.54 -44.36 -24.86
CA LEU A 659 16.85 -44.19 -24.22
C LEU A 659 17.53 -42.89 -24.64
N ASP A 660 17.49 -42.55 -25.93
CA ASP A 660 18.06 -41.31 -26.43
C ASP A 660 17.34 -40.09 -25.79
N ALA A 661 16.00 -40.15 -25.71
CA ALA A 661 15.21 -39.12 -25.05
C ALA A 661 15.52 -38.98 -23.55
N LEU A 662 15.63 -40.08 -22.81
CA LEU A 662 15.93 -40.06 -21.37
C LEU A 662 17.36 -39.58 -21.07
N ASN A 663 18.33 -39.88 -21.93
CA ASN A 663 19.72 -39.41 -21.76
C ASN A 663 19.89 -37.91 -22.08
N GLN A 664 18.97 -37.34 -22.87
CA GLN A 664 19.00 -35.92 -23.28
C GLN A 664 17.97 -35.07 -22.53
N ILE A 665 17.23 -35.65 -21.59
CA ILE A 665 16.21 -34.92 -20.85
C ILE A 665 16.88 -33.93 -19.90
N ASP A 666 16.42 -32.69 -19.93
CA ASP A 666 16.91 -31.65 -19.05
C ASP A 666 16.48 -31.95 -17.60
N PRO A 667 17.41 -32.15 -16.65
CA PRO A 667 17.08 -32.37 -15.24
C PRO A 667 16.22 -31.25 -14.65
N THR A 668 16.44 -30.00 -15.08
CA THR A 668 15.70 -28.84 -14.56
C THR A 668 14.21 -28.91 -14.94
N LEU A 669 13.91 -29.35 -16.17
CA LEU A 669 12.54 -29.61 -16.61
C LEU A 669 11.87 -30.75 -15.80
N VAL A 670 12.63 -31.79 -15.43
CA VAL A 670 12.11 -32.90 -14.64
C VAL A 670 11.77 -32.43 -13.22
N ASP A 671 12.62 -31.61 -12.62
CA ASP A 671 12.39 -31.00 -11.30
C ASP A 671 11.17 -30.07 -11.32
N GLU A 672 11.06 -29.17 -12.31
CA GLU A 672 9.90 -28.28 -12.47
C GLU A 672 8.57 -29.05 -12.63
N VAL A 673 8.57 -30.10 -13.45
CA VAL A 673 7.40 -30.95 -13.67
C VAL A 673 7.07 -31.74 -12.41
N SER A 674 8.09 -32.21 -11.69
CA SER A 674 7.94 -32.88 -10.39
C SER A 674 7.28 -31.97 -9.36
N ASP A 675 7.78 -30.74 -9.19
CA ASP A 675 7.24 -29.76 -8.23
C ASP A 675 5.81 -29.33 -8.58
N THR A 676 5.55 -29.06 -9.87
CA THR A 676 4.20 -28.75 -10.34
C THR A 676 3.25 -29.92 -10.08
N MET A 677 3.70 -31.16 -10.29
CA MET A 677 2.91 -32.35 -10.01
C MET A 677 2.61 -32.51 -8.52
N ASP A 678 3.57 -32.22 -7.63
CA ASP A 678 3.36 -32.26 -6.18
C ASP A 678 2.35 -31.21 -5.72
N PHE A 679 2.42 -29.99 -6.25
CA PHE A 679 1.41 -28.96 -6.03
C PHE A 679 0.02 -29.41 -6.50
N LEU A 680 -0.09 -29.91 -7.74
CA LEU A 680 -1.37 -30.39 -8.29
C LEU A 680 -1.93 -31.60 -7.52
N LEU A 681 -1.04 -32.44 -6.97
CA LEU A 681 -1.38 -33.63 -6.18
C LEU A 681 -1.54 -33.35 -4.68
N SER A 682 -1.42 -32.10 -4.22
CA SER A 682 -1.68 -31.76 -2.82
C SER A 682 -2.99 -32.37 -2.33
N ASP A 683 -2.95 -32.96 -1.14
CA ASP A 683 -4.11 -33.51 -0.45
C ASP A 683 -4.99 -32.41 0.17
N LYS A 684 -4.50 -31.16 0.15
CA LYS A 684 -5.20 -29.96 0.63
C LYS A 684 -5.93 -29.21 -0.48
N ILE A 685 -5.78 -29.64 -1.73
CA ILE A 685 -6.42 -29.00 -2.90
C ILE A 685 -7.34 -30.00 -3.59
N ARG A 686 -8.59 -29.57 -3.81
CA ARG A 686 -9.52 -30.23 -4.72
C ARG A 686 -9.68 -29.38 -5.97
N TRP A 687 -9.25 -29.90 -7.11
CA TRP A 687 -9.47 -29.25 -8.40
C TRP A 687 -10.89 -29.46 -8.88
N THR A 688 -11.56 -28.39 -9.27
CA THR A 688 -12.95 -28.43 -9.75
C THR A 688 -13.12 -27.61 -11.00
N VAL A 689 -14.00 -28.09 -11.88
CA VAL A 689 -14.25 -27.44 -13.18
C VAL A 689 -15.17 -26.25 -12.98
N VAL A 690 -14.81 -25.12 -13.60
CA VAL A 690 -15.65 -23.94 -13.79
C VAL A 690 -16.79 -24.33 -14.73
N LYS A 691 -17.99 -24.38 -14.18
CA LYS A 691 -19.22 -24.75 -14.90
C LYS A 691 -19.73 -23.59 -15.74
N LYS A 692 -19.61 -22.36 -15.22
CA LYS A 692 -20.09 -21.16 -15.89
C LYS A 692 -19.41 -19.90 -15.35
N VAL A 693 -18.98 -19.01 -16.24
CA VAL A 693 -18.57 -17.64 -15.93
C VAL A 693 -19.60 -16.68 -16.49
N SER A 694 -19.99 -15.68 -15.71
CA SER A 694 -20.93 -14.65 -16.14
C SER A 694 -20.56 -13.31 -15.53
N THR A 695 -20.74 -12.22 -16.29
CA THR A 695 -20.45 -10.87 -15.81
C THR A 695 -21.75 -10.10 -15.65
N GLN A 696 -21.90 -9.38 -14.55
CA GLN A 696 -23.05 -8.51 -14.28
C GLN A 696 -22.60 -7.18 -13.70
N THR A 697 -23.34 -6.11 -13.92
CA THR A 697 -23.06 -4.83 -13.25
C THR A 697 -23.53 -4.87 -11.80
N HIS A 698 -22.67 -4.45 -10.89
CA HIS A 698 -22.98 -4.29 -9.47
C HIS A 698 -22.86 -2.83 -9.08
N ASP A 699 -23.67 -2.43 -8.10
CA ASP A 699 -23.64 -1.13 -7.43
C ASP A 699 -23.89 -1.39 -5.95
N GLY A 700 -22.83 -1.35 -5.14
CA GLY A 700 -22.89 -1.74 -3.74
C GLY A 700 -21.51 -1.92 -3.12
N TYR A 701 -21.44 -2.42 -1.90
CA TYR A 701 -20.17 -2.68 -1.24
C TYR A 701 -19.53 -3.99 -1.71
N VAL A 702 -18.23 -3.91 -1.96
CA VAL A 702 -17.34 -5.06 -2.14
C VAL A 702 -16.37 -5.10 -0.97
N TYR A 703 -15.96 -6.31 -0.58
CA TYR A 703 -15.26 -6.59 0.66
C TYR A 703 -13.97 -7.35 0.35
N ASP A 704 -12.96 -7.18 1.19
CA ASP A 704 -11.73 -7.96 1.14
C ASP A 704 -11.21 -8.24 2.55
N LEU A 705 -10.36 -9.26 2.68
CA LEU A 705 -9.88 -9.77 3.95
C LEU A 705 -8.36 -9.91 3.87
N SER A 706 -7.65 -9.10 4.64
CA SER A 706 -6.19 -9.08 4.60
C SER A 706 -5.65 -10.15 5.54
N VAL A 707 -5.15 -11.23 4.95
CA VAL A 707 -4.47 -12.31 5.67
C VAL A 707 -2.96 -12.10 5.57
N PRO A 708 -2.27 -11.80 6.67
CA PRO A 708 -0.82 -11.76 6.70
C PRO A 708 -0.20 -13.15 6.43
N HIS A 709 1.05 -13.18 6.01
CA HIS A 709 1.88 -14.33 5.64
C HIS A 709 1.59 -14.89 4.26
N THR A 710 0.45 -15.54 4.13
CA THR A 710 0.03 -16.31 2.96
C THR A 710 -0.69 -15.47 1.92
N ARG A 711 -1.25 -14.34 2.38
CA ARG A 711 -2.02 -13.37 1.58
C ARG A 711 -3.18 -14.02 0.83
N SER A 712 -3.67 -15.14 1.33
CA SER A 712 -4.81 -15.84 0.76
C SER A 712 -5.82 -16.18 1.84
N TYR A 713 -7.08 -16.28 1.46
CA TYR A 713 -8.13 -16.86 2.30
C TYR A 713 -9.10 -17.66 1.45
N ALA A 714 -9.83 -18.57 2.09
CA ALA A 714 -10.90 -19.31 1.46
C ALA A 714 -12.21 -18.48 1.46
N ALA A 715 -12.72 -18.18 0.27
CA ALA A 715 -13.99 -17.49 0.02
C ALA A 715 -14.86 -18.31 -0.94
N GLU A 716 -16.09 -18.64 -0.54
CA GLU A 716 -17.03 -19.52 -1.25
C GLU A 716 -16.41 -20.89 -1.64
N GLY A 717 -15.41 -21.31 -0.87
CA GLY A 717 -14.61 -22.50 -1.15
C GLY A 717 -13.55 -22.31 -2.24
N MET A 718 -13.00 -21.11 -2.44
CA MET A 718 -11.90 -20.79 -3.38
C MET A 718 -10.85 -19.87 -2.73
N TRP A 719 -9.60 -19.87 -3.22
CA TRP A 719 -8.48 -19.03 -2.69
C TRP A 719 -8.37 -17.64 -3.37
N VAL A 720 -7.81 -16.57 -2.72
CA VAL A 720 -7.73 -15.11 -3.19
C VAL A 720 -6.42 -14.29 -2.77
N HIS A 721 -6.07 -13.00 -3.17
CA HIS A 721 -4.67 -12.35 -3.02
C HIS A 721 -4.32 -10.75 -3.00
N ASN A 722 -3.25 -10.14 -2.31
CA ASN A 722 -2.68 -8.67 -2.31
C ASN A 722 -1.11 -8.18 -2.13
N THR A 723 -0.74 -6.90 -2.57
CA THR A 723 0.45 -5.88 -2.55
C THR A 723 2.00 -6.19 -2.41
N ARG A 724 2.88 -6.12 -3.45
CA ARG A 724 4.21 -6.83 -3.36
C ARG A 724 5.52 -6.29 -4.06
N SER A 725 5.49 -5.27 -4.92
CA SER A 725 6.64 -4.93 -5.83
C SER A 725 7.95 -4.44 -5.18
N ALA A 726 7.89 -3.50 -4.24
CA ALA A 726 9.10 -2.89 -3.67
C ALA A 726 9.89 -3.88 -2.80
N LEU A 727 9.17 -4.76 -2.08
CA LEU A 727 9.78 -5.84 -1.30
C LEU A 727 10.40 -6.91 -2.21
N ALA A 728 9.81 -7.16 -3.38
CA ALA A 728 10.39 -8.09 -4.36
C ALA A 728 11.69 -7.56 -4.95
N ALA A 729 11.73 -6.27 -5.32
CA ALA A 729 12.97 -5.62 -5.77
C ALA A 729 14.07 -5.69 -4.70
N ALA A 730 13.71 -5.44 -3.44
CA ALA A 730 14.62 -5.63 -2.31
C ALA A 730 15.07 -7.08 -2.17
N ALA A 731 14.21 -8.07 -2.42
CA ALA A 731 14.56 -9.48 -2.32
C ALA A 731 15.51 -9.96 -3.41
N ILE A 732 15.33 -9.49 -4.66
CA ILE A 732 16.19 -9.81 -5.80
C ILE A 732 17.67 -9.52 -5.48
N VAL A 733 17.96 -8.40 -4.80
CA VAL A 733 19.34 -8.00 -4.45
C VAL A 733 19.89 -8.67 -3.17
N LYS A 734 19.13 -9.61 -2.59
CA LYS A 734 19.50 -10.46 -1.44
C LYS A 734 20.21 -9.70 -0.30
N PRO A 735 19.52 -8.77 0.38
CA PRO A 735 20.14 -7.88 1.35
C PRO A 735 20.23 -8.52 2.73
N SER A 736 21.22 -8.09 3.50
CA SER A 736 21.33 -8.41 4.94
C SER A 736 20.71 -7.31 5.82
N ARG A 737 20.57 -6.10 5.30
CA ARG A 737 20.16 -4.91 6.06
C ARG A 737 19.24 -4.02 5.22
N VAL A 738 17.99 -3.90 5.62
CA VAL A 738 16.98 -3.10 4.90
C VAL A 738 16.46 -1.98 5.79
N VAL A 739 16.26 -0.78 5.24
CA VAL A 739 15.54 0.30 5.90
C VAL A 739 14.32 0.69 5.09
N VAL A 740 13.20 0.88 5.78
CA VAL A 740 11.98 1.48 5.23
C VAL A 740 11.73 2.82 5.92
N VAL A 741 11.58 3.87 5.11
CA VAL A 741 11.25 5.22 5.54
C VAL A 741 9.89 5.60 4.95
N GLY A 742 8.96 6.05 5.78
CA GLY A 742 7.64 6.49 5.30
C GLY A 742 6.97 7.50 6.22
N PRO A 743 5.78 8.01 5.85
CA PRO A 743 4.97 8.80 6.77
C PRO A 743 4.54 7.95 7.99
N PRO A 744 4.32 8.56 9.16
CA PRO A 744 3.95 7.82 10.38
C PRO A 744 2.74 6.88 10.22
N VAL A 745 1.81 7.22 9.33
CA VAL A 745 0.57 6.46 9.07
C VAL A 745 0.81 5.16 8.29
N SER A 746 1.85 5.05 7.46
CA SER A 746 2.10 3.83 6.65
C SER A 746 3.02 2.81 7.33
N LEU A 747 3.70 3.18 8.42
CA LEU A 747 4.75 2.33 9.03
C LEU A 747 4.24 0.99 9.57
N THR A 748 2.99 0.92 10.04
CA THR A 748 2.39 -0.34 10.53
C THR A 748 2.11 -1.31 9.38
N ASN A 749 1.71 -0.79 8.22
CA ASN A 749 1.51 -1.61 7.02
C ASN A 749 2.84 -2.19 6.54
N TRP A 750 3.90 -1.39 6.51
CA TRP A 750 5.26 -1.84 6.17
C TRP A 750 5.83 -2.89 7.13
N GLU A 751 5.61 -2.75 8.44
CA GLU A 751 6.01 -3.74 9.45
C GLU A 751 5.34 -5.09 9.21
N ARG A 752 4.05 -5.06 8.87
CA ARG A 752 3.26 -6.23 8.51
C ARG A 752 3.82 -6.86 7.22
N GLU A 753 3.81 -6.14 6.11
CA GLU A 753 4.28 -6.58 4.79
C GLU A 753 5.69 -7.21 4.80
N THR A 754 6.63 -6.61 5.53
CA THR A 754 8.01 -7.11 5.68
C THR A 754 8.11 -8.38 6.52
N THR A 755 7.28 -8.53 7.55
CA THR A 755 7.19 -9.77 8.36
C THR A 755 6.78 -10.97 7.51
N PHE A 756 5.97 -10.74 6.47
CA PHE A 756 5.42 -11.79 5.60
C PHE A 756 6.21 -12.07 4.36
N SER A 757 7.07 -11.14 3.96
CA SER A 757 8.13 -11.47 3.02
C SER A 757 9.17 -12.35 3.71
N GLY A 758 9.72 -13.35 3.02
CA GLY A 758 10.91 -14.06 3.53
C GLY A 758 12.18 -13.19 3.57
N LEU A 759 12.07 -11.89 3.23
CA LEU A 759 13.14 -10.91 3.25
C LEU A 759 13.81 -10.76 4.61
N ALA A 760 13.04 -10.71 5.70
CA ALA A 760 13.60 -10.58 7.05
C ALA A 760 14.45 -11.81 7.45
N HIS A 761 14.03 -13.00 7.03
CA HIS A 761 14.76 -14.26 7.28
C HIS A 761 16.01 -14.38 6.40
N ALA A 762 15.90 -14.01 5.12
CA ALA A 762 17.04 -13.95 4.21
C ALA A 762 18.12 -12.97 4.72
N CYS A 763 17.71 -11.85 5.33
CA CYS A 763 18.64 -10.92 5.97
C CYS A 763 19.47 -11.61 7.07
N ALA A 764 18.83 -12.40 7.93
CA ALA A 764 19.48 -13.10 9.04
C ALA A 764 20.38 -14.26 8.58
N GLY A 765 19.97 -15.01 7.54
CA GLY A 765 20.79 -16.09 6.96
C GLY A 765 22.07 -15.58 6.28
N ALA A 766 22.05 -14.36 5.74
CA ALA A 766 23.19 -13.77 5.03
C ALA A 766 24.42 -13.47 5.92
N ILE A 767 24.27 -13.45 7.26
CA ILE A 767 25.38 -13.29 8.21
C ILE A 767 25.85 -14.62 8.83
N GLY A 768 25.48 -15.76 8.25
CA GLY A 768 25.95 -17.08 8.69
C GLY A 768 25.33 -17.56 10.01
N ARG A 769 24.23 -16.94 10.45
CA ARG A 769 23.39 -17.50 11.50
C ARG A 769 22.54 -18.59 10.87
N ASP A 770 22.66 -19.82 11.37
CA ASP A 770 21.83 -20.95 10.93
C ASP A 770 20.38 -20.71 11.36
N VAL A 771 19.61 -20.07 10.49
CA VAL A 771 18.18 -19.85 10.72
C VAL A 771 17.42 -21.06 10.17
N THR A 772 17.27 -22.08 11.00
CA THR A 772 16.39 -23.21 10.67
C THR A 772 14.94 -22.77 10.91
N VAL A 773 14.20 -22.53 9.82
CA VAL A 773 12.75 -22.37 9.88
C VAL A 773 12.15 -23.74 10.23
N THR A 774 11.79 -23.94 11.49
CA THR A 774 11.04 -25.14 11.88
C THR A 774 9.59 -25.02 11.37
N GLU A 775 9.00 -26.14 10.94
CA GLU A 775 7.65 -26.20 10.35
C GLU A 775 6.50 -25.77 11.29
N SER A 776 6.79 -25.39 12.54
CA SER A 776 5.80 -25.05 13.57
C SER A 776 5.86 -23.59 14.00
N GLY A 777 5.30 -22.69 13.19
CA GLY A 777 5.04 -21.28 13.54
C GLY A 777 3.81 -21.09 14.44
N GLN A 778 3.75 -21.75 15.60
CA GLN A 778 2.67 -21.55 16.58
C GLN A 778 3.18 -20.69 17.76
N PRO A 779 2.54 -19.55 18.08
CA PRO A 779 2.86 -18.79 19.29
C PRO A 779 2.42 -19.56 20.54
N LYS A 780 3.19 -19.47 21.64
CA LYS A 780 2.75 -19.95 22.96
C LYS A 780 1.96 -18.84 23.66
N ASP A 781 0.84 -19.24 24.28
CA ASP A 781 -0.03 -18.40 25.12
C ASP A 781 0.64 -18.07 26.46
N ASP A 782 1.17 -16.86 26.59
CA ASP A 782 1.53 -16.26 27.87
C ASP A 782 1.27 -14.74 27.89
N GLY A 783 -0.01 -14.38 27.72
CA GLY A 783 -0.67 -13.24 28.36
C GLY A 783 0.18 -11.97 28.60
N GLY A 784 0.64 -11.32 27.54
CA GLY A 784 1.25 -9.99 27.57
C GLY A 784 1.65 -9.55 26.16
N PHE A 785 1.36 -8.30 25.78
CA PHE A 785 1.77 -7.73 24.49
C PHE A 785 3.28 -7.92 24.29
N SER A 786 3.64 -8.83 23.40
CA SER A 786 5.00 -9.20 23.05
C SER A 786 5.11 -9.19 21.53
N ALA A 787 6.10 -8.49 21.01
CA ALA A 787 6.49 -8.53 19.60
C ALA A 787 6.64 -9.99 19.12
N ALA A 788 6.36 -10.29 17.85
CA ALA A 788 6.60 -11.61 17.29
C ALA A 788 8.09 -11.98 17.44
N HIS A 789 8.43 -12.75 18.46
CA HIS A 789 9.76 -13.33 18.66
C HIS A 789 9.71 -14.72 18.02
N PHE A 790 10.34 -14.87 16.86
CA PHE A 790 10.75 -16.19 16.38
C PHE A 790 11.94 -16.63 17.25
N PRO A 791 11.90 -17.79 17.93
CA PRO A 791 13.02 -18.25 18.74
C PRO A 791 14.22 -18.55 17.83
N ILE A 792 15.30 -17.79 17.99
CA ILE A 792 16.61 -18.07 17.40
C ILE A 792 17.37 -18.89 18.44
N HIS A 793 17.73 -20.13 18.13
CA HIS A 793 18.66 -20.89 18.97
C HIS A 793 20.09 -20.45 18.65
N GLY A 794 20.72 -19.73 19.57
CA GLY A 794 22.18 -19.78 19.69
C GLY A 794 22.58 -21.10 20.38
N ASP A 795 23.80 -21.57 20.13
CA ASP A 795 24.39 -22.76 20.77
C ASP A 795 24.39 -22.71 22.32
N ASP A 796 24.11 -21.53 22.88
CA ASP A 796 24.28 -21.17 24.29
C ASP A 796 22.95 -21.02 25.05
N GLY A 797 21.80 -21.06 24.37
CA GLY A 797 20.47 -20.99 24.98
C GLY A 797 19.97 -19.59 25.42
N GLU A 798 20.63 -18.49 25.05
CA GLU A 798 20.10 -17.12 25.21
C GLU A 798 19.31 -16.65 23.96
N PHE A 799 18.18 -15.97 24.18
CA PHE A 799 17.35 -15.37 23.12
C PHE A 799 17.94 -14.03 22.67
N GLU A 800 18.59 -13.96 21.51
CA GLU A 800 18.91 -12.69 20.87
C GLU A 800 17.72 -12.18 20.04
N ASN A 801 17.32 -10.92 20.26
CA ASN A 801 16.35 -10.22 19.40
C ASN A 801 16.88 -10.16 17.95
N LEU A 802 16.06 -10.52 16.94
CA LEU A 802 15.70 -9.72 15.72
C LEU A 802 15.28 -10.58 14.50
N PRO A 803 14.38 -10.07 13.61
CA PRO A 803 14.87 -9.40 12.39
C PRO A 803 14.08 -8.18 11.89
N ILE A 804 13.16 -7.57 12.67
CA ILE A 804 12.46 -6.33 12.29
C ILE A 804 12.37 -5.38 13.50
N ASN A 805 12.83 -4.13 13.33
CA ASN A 805 12.82 -3.11 14.39
C ASN A 805 12.11 -1.84 13.93
N LYS A 806 10.90 -1.60 14.42
CA LYS A 806 10.15 -0.35 14.18
C LYS A 806 10.49 0.70 15.24
N ILE A 807 10.92 1.87 14.78
CA ILE A 807 11.27 2.99 15.66
C ILE A 807 10.03 3.84 15.92
N VAL A 808 9.46 3.72 17.12
CA VAL A 808 8.33 4.53 17.61
C VAL A 808 8.79 5.67 18.53
N SER A 809 7.91 6.65 18.79
CA SER A 809 8.25 7.90 19.48
C SER A 809 8.60 7.76 20.98
N SER A 810 8.53 6.57 21.57
CA SER A 810 8.84 6.32 22.99
C SER A 810 10.35 6.49 23.32
N ARG A 811 10.68 6.55 24.62
CA ARG A 811 11.89 7.23 25.17
C ARG A 811 13.21 6.43 25.22
N LYS A 812 13.35 5.30 24.51
CA LYS A 812 14.67 4.68 24.25
C LYS A 812 14.69 4.06 22.86
N VAL A 813 15.68 4.43 22.05
CA VAL A 813 15.98 3.75 20.77
C VAL A 813 16.67 2.43 21.15
N LYS A 814 16.11 1.29 20.74
CA LYS A 814 16.75 -0.02 20.90
C LYS A 814 18.03 -0.10 20.06
N ASP A 815 18.98 -0.96 20.42
CA ASP A 815 20.16 -1.22 19.61
C ASP A 815 19.78 -1.73 18.21
N PHE A 816 20.56 -1.35 17.20
CA PHE A 816 20.33 -1.77 15.82
C PHE A 816 20.75 -3.24 15.65
N PRO A 817 19.98 -4.05 14.89
CA PRO A 817 20.35 -5.44 14.60
C PRO A 817 21.72 -5.57 13.94
N GLU A 818 22.34 -6.75 13.95
CA GLU A 818 23.47 -7.04 13.06
C GLU A 818 22.98 -7.17 11.60
N ALA A 819 21.86 -7.85 11.41
CA ALA A 819 21.13 -8.00 10.15
C ALA A 819 19.61 -7.98 10.37
N GLY A 820 18.83 -7.46 9.41
CA GLY A 820 17.37 -7.37 9.51
C GLY A 820 16.79 -6.14 8.83
N ILE A 821 15.59 -5.74 9.24
CA ILE A 821 14.82 -4.64 8.68
C ILE A 821 14.57 -3.58 9.76
N VAL A 822 14.76 -2.31 9.42
CA VAL A 822 14.43 -1.18 10.31
C VAL A 822 13.39 -0.29 9.66
N ILE A 823 12.33 0.04 10.40
CA ILE A 823 11.20 0.84 9.90
C ILE A 823 11.12 2.14 10.70
N VAL A 824 11.13 3.28 10.02
CA VAL A 824 11.22 4.61 10.67
C VAL A 824 10.44 5.67 9.92
N SER A 825 9.93 6.69 10.62
CA SER A 825 9.35 7.86 9.93
C SER A 825 10.40 8.87 9.50
N ASP A 826 10.13 9.57 8.40
CA ASP A 826 10.96 10.69 7.93
C ASP A 826 11.07 11.83 8.97
N ASP A 827 10.00 12.07 9.73
CA ASP A 827 9.97 13.00 10.87
C ASP A 827 10.91 12.62 12.01
N MET A 828 11.04 11.32 12.29
CA MET A 828 11.92 10.81 13.34
C MET A 828 13.39 10.92 12.95
N LEU A 829 13.74 10.67 11.68
CA LEU A 829 15.11 10.85 11.18
C LEU A 829 15.60 12.29 11.32
N ARG A 830 14.71 13.27 11.10
CA ARG A 830 15.02 14.69 11.32
C ARG A 830 15.15 15.02 12.81
N SER A 831 14.16 14.63 13.60
CA SER A 831 14.05 15.07 15.00
C SER A 831 15.03 14.36 15.95
N ARG A 832 15.57 13.20 15.55
CA ARG A 832 16.56 12.42 16.33
C ARG A 832 17.84 12.15 15.52
N PRO A 833 18.79 13.10 15.45
CA PRO A 833 20.03 12.95 14.68
C PRO A 833 20.87 11.71 15.05
N GLN A 834 20.74 11.24 16.31
CA GLN A 834 21.44 10.06 16.79
C GLN A 834 20.93 8.77 16.09
N VAL A 835 19.61 8.66 15.86
CA VAL A 835 19.01 7.55 15.09
C VAL A 835 19.57 7.52 13.68
N LEU A 836 19.66 8.68 13.02
CA LEU A 836 20.26 8.78 11.69
C LEU A 836 21.74 8.36 11.71
N SER A 837 22.53 8.85 12.66
CA SER A 837 23.96 8.48 12.81
C SER A 837 24.13 6.98 13.00
N ASP A 838 23.29 6.36 13.81
CA ASP A 838 23.41 4.94 14.13
C ASP A 838 22.95 4.07 12.95
N MET A 839 21.88 4.44 12.24
CA MET A 839 21.52 3.84 10.93
C MET A 839 22.64 3.99 9.90
N GLN A 840 23.30 5.15 9.88
CA GLN A 840 24.40 5.41 8.97
C GLN A 840 25.60 4.51 9.24
N LYS A 841 25.94 4.26 10.52
CA LYS A 841 26.96 3.28 10.91
C LYS A 841 26.50 1.86 10.59
N TRP A 842 25.23 1.57 10.83
CA TRP A 842 24.60 0.29 10.51
C TRP A 842 24.69 -0.04 9.01
N SER A 843 24.85 0.97 8.15
CA SER A 843 25.19 0.83 6.72
C SER A 843 24.20 -0.07 5.97
N PRO A 844 22.94 0.38 5.78
CA PRO A 844 21.92 -0.42 5.13
C PRO A 844 22.33 -0.87 3.74
N GLU A 845 21.84 -2.01 3.29
CA GLU A 845 22.05 -2.49 1.91
C GLU A 845 20.92 -2.03 1.00
N VAL A 846 19.69 -2.00 1.53
CA VAL A 846 18.51 -1.50 0.80
C VAL A 846 17.85 -0.37 1.58
N LEU A 847 17.44 0.68 0.89
CA LEU A 847 16.61 1.76 1.42
C LEU A 847 15.34 1.90 0.58
N ILE A 848 14.18 1.79 1.22
CA ILE A 848 12.88 2.05 0.62
C ILE A 848 12.35 3.36 1.21
N VAL A 849 11.97 4.31 0.36
CA VAL A 849 11.42 5.60 0.74
C VAL A 849 10.01 5.73 0.19
N ASP A 850 9.04 5.47 1.05
CA ASP A 850 7.62 5.66 0.80
C ASP A 850 7.25 7.14 0.79
N GLU A 851 6.35 7.52 -0.11
CA GLU A 851 5.99 8.91 -0.41
C GLU A 851 7.19 9.85 -0.61
N ILE A 852 8.13 9.46 -1.47
CA ILE A 852 9.41 10.16 -1.70
C ILE A 852 9.22 11.62 -2.15
N HIS A 853 8.06 11.98 -2.72
CA HIS A 853 7.72 13.37 -3.08
C HIS A 853 7.70 14.32 -1.86
N ARG A 854 7.55 13.78 -0.63
CA ARG A 854 7.74 14.54 0.63
C ARG A 854 9.17 15.08 0.79
N GLN A 855 10.13 14.47 0.09
CA GLN A 855 11.54 14.84 0.11
C GLN A 855 11.94 15.75 -1.05
N LYS A 856 11.03 16.56 -1.60
CA LYS A 856 11.32 17.43 -2.75
C LYS A 856 12.29 18.60 -2.50
N THR A 857 12.37 19.12 -1.27
CA THR A 857 13.14 20.34 -0.98
C THR A 857 14.56 20.00 -0.53
N TRP A 858 15.56 20.44 -1.29
CA TRP A 858 16.96 20.05 -1.07
C TRP A 858 17.49 20.41 0.34
N GLU A 859 17.21 21.62 0.82
CA GLU A 859 17.71 22.17 2.08
C GLU A 859 16.85 21.76 3.30
N ALA A 860 15.71 21.10 3.08
CA ALA A 860 14.83 20.74 4.19
C ALA A 860 15.48 19.70 5.11
N GLY A 861 15.29 19.85 6.42
CA GLY A 861 15.90 18.97 7.42
C GLY A 861 15.52 17.49 7.25
N LYS A 862 14.25 17.20 6.89
CA LYS A 862 13.79 15.82 6.62
C LYS A 862 14.48 15.25 5.37
N SER A 863 14.48 16.03 4.29
CA SER A 863 15.08 15.67 3.01
C SER A 863 16.59 15.46 3.11
N THR A 864 17.28 16.31 3.88
CA THR A 864 18.70 16.14 4.20
C THR A 864 18.95 14.87 5.00
N ALA A 865 18.09 14.52 5.97
CA ALA A 865 18.24 13.30 6.76
C ALA A 865 18.08 12.04 5.90
N VAL A 866 17.04 11.97 5.07
CA VAL A 866 16.79 10.84 4.16
C VAL A 866 17.89 10.72 3.10
N ARG A 867 18.33 11.84 2.50
CA ARG A 867 19.47 11.86 1.56
C ARG A 867 20.78 11.41 2.20
N ARG A 868 21.06 11.84 3.44
CA ARG A 868 22.22 11.36 4.19
C ARG A 868 22.15 9.86 4.49
N LEU A 869 20.95 9.33 4.67
CA LEU A 869 20.74 7.90 4.83
C LEU A 869 20.91 7.15 3.50
N SER A 870 20.48 7.69 2.36
CA SER A 870 20.71 7.05 1.06
C SER A 870 22.19 6.95 0.71
N TYR A 871 23.01 7.93 1.12
CA TYR A 871 24.48 7.83 1.03
C TYR A 871 25.08 6.73 1.92
N ALA A 872 24.30 6.15 2.84
CA ALA A 872 24.70 5.00 3.62
C ALA A 872 24.39 3.66 2.97
N THR A 873 23.49 3.68 2.00
CA THR A 873 22.93 2.50 1.38
C THR A 873 23.93 1.85 0.44
N GLN A 874 24.14 0.53 0.54
CA GLN A 874 25.20 -0.17 -0.20
C GLN A 874 24.76 -0.71 -1.56
N LYS A 875 23.52 -1.23 -1.68
CA LYS A 875 23.06 -1.94 -2.89
C LYS A 875 21.98 -1.17 -3.65
N LEU A 876 20.83 -0.90 -3.02
CA LEU A 876 19.64 -0.41 -3.74
C LEU A 876 18.87 0.65 -2.95
N THR A 877 18.47 1.74 -3.61
CA THR A 877 17.53 2.71 -3.04
C THR A 877 16.31 2.84 -3.93
N ILE A 878 15.11 2.66 -3.36
CA ILE A 878 13.82 2.71 -4.06
C ILE A 878 12.98 3.86 -3.49
N GLY A 879 12.58 4.80 -4.33
CA GLY A 879 11.56 5.81 -4.01
C GLY A 879 10.18 5.38 -4.50
N LEU A 880 9.13 5.60 -3.70
CA LEU A 880 7.74 5.33 -4.07
C LEU A 880 6.93 6.62 -4.05
N SER A 881 6.15 6.90 -5.10
CA SER A 881 5.22 8.04 -5.09
C SER A 881 4.17 7.94 -6.20
N GLY A 882 2.89 8.10 -5.86
CA GLY A 882 1.83 8.26 -6.86
C GLY A 882 1.86 9.62 -7.58
N THR A 883 2.51 10.64 -6.99
CA THR A 883 2.61 12.01 -7.54
C THR A 883 4.02 12.57 -7.36
N PRO A 884 4.97 12.30 -8.30
CA PRO A 884 6.39 12.61 -8.11
C PRO A 884 6.75 14.11 -8.17
N LEU A 885 5.86 14.96 -8.72
CA LEU A 885 6.12 16.36 -9.05
C LEU A 885 4.90 17.26 -8.79
N ASP A 886 5.08 18.45 -8.21
CA ASP A 886 3.99 19.44 -8.00
C ASP A 886 3.95 20.56 -9.06
N GLY A 887 4.90 20.56 -10.00
CA GLY A 887 4.95 21.52 -11.11
C GLY A 887 6.25 22.28 -11.29
N SER A 888 7.38 21.79 -10.75
CA SER A 888 8.71 22.35 -11.09
C SER A 888 9.83 21.31 -10.96
N PRO A 889 10.69 21.13 -11.98
CA PRO A 889 11.72 20.09 -11.99
C PRO A 889 12.72 20.12 -10.83
N ASP A 890 12.98 21.28 -10.23
CA ASP A 890 13.90 21.40 -9.09
C ASP A 890 13.50 20.50 -7.91
N GLN A 891 12.21 20.20 -7.78
CA GLN A 891 11.64 19.28 -6.79
C GLN A 891 12.08 17.82 -6.99
N LEU A 892 12.49 17.45 -8.20
CA LEU A 892 13.02 16.12 -8.49
C LEU A 892 14.48 16.00 -8.09
N ALA A 893 15.24 17.10 -8.04
CA ALA A 893 16.69 17.04 -7.82
C ALA A 893 17.03 16.23 -6.56
N ASN A 894 16.36 16.49 -5.43
CA ASN A 894 16.62 15.72 -4.22
C ASN A 894 16.14 14.27 -4.30
N GLN A 895 15.03 14.00 -4.97
CA GLN A 895 14.51 12.64 -5.12
C GLN A 895 15.43 11.80 -6.01
N LEU A 896 15.94 12.39 -7.09
CA LEU A 896 16.95 11.81 -7.98
C LEU A 896 18.27 11.57 -7.25
N GLU A 897 18.64 12.45 -6.32
CA GLU A 897 19.84 12.26 -5.49
C GLU A 897 19.65 11.12 -4.48
N ILE A 898 18.48 11.05 -3.83
CA ILE A 898 18.14 9.96 -2.91
C ILE A 898 18.20 8.61 -3.63
N THR A 899 17.62 8.53 -4.83
CA THR A 899 17.57 7.30 -5.64
C THR A 899 18.88 7.02 -6.39
N GLY A 900 19.85 7.94 -6.37
CA GLY A 900 21.18 7.77 -6.97
C GLY A 900 21.30 8.17 -8.45
N HIS A 901 20.25 8.67 -9.09
CA HIS A 901 20.20 9.00 -10.52
C HIS A 901 20.71 10.41 -10.86
N LEU A 902 20.72 11.36 -9.92
CA LEU A 902 21.00 12.76 -10.23
C LEU A 902 22.40 12.96 -10.86
N SER A 903 23.44 12.40 -10.25
CA SER A 903 24.80 12.49 -10.77
C SER A 903 25.03 11.69 -12.06
N PRO A 904 24.69 10.39 -12.12
CA PRO A 904 24.95 9.56 -13.30
C PRO A 904 24.14 9.93 -14.54
N VAL A 905 22.86 10.26 -14.36
CA VAL A 905 21.94 10.52 -15.48
C VAL A 905 21.93 11.99 -15.88
N PHE A 906 22.09 12.90 -14.90
CA PHE A 906 21.92 14.34 -15.13
C PHE A 906 23.16 15.18 -14.87
N GLY A 907 24.30 14.57 -14.50
CA GLY A 907 25.56 15.29 -14.25
C GLY A 907 25.62 16.03 -12.91
N GLY A 908 24.67 15.76 -12.00
CA GLY A 908 24.60 16.34 -10.66
C GLY A 908 23.60 17.49 -10.55
N LYS A 909 23.41 18.00 -9.32
CA LYS A 909 22.43 19.05 -9.01
C LYS A 909 22.56 20.28 -9.90
N ASP A 910 23.76 20.81 -10.05
CA ASP A 910 24.00 22.05 -10.80
C ASP A 910 23.69 21.86 -12.30
N ALA A 911 24.15 20.75 -12.88
CA ALA A 911 23.90 20.43 -14.28
C ALA A 911 22.40 20.23 -14.56
N PHE A 912 21.72 19.48 -13.69
CA PHE A 912 20.27 19.27 -13.77
C PHE A 912 19.49 20.59 -13.68
N LEU A 913 19.79 21.39 -12.66
CA LEU A 913 19.08 22.66 -12.43
C LEU A 913 19.40 23.68 -13.52
N ASN A 914 20.62 23.71 -14.08
CA ASN A 914 20.96 24.64 -15.17
C ASN A 914 20.35 24.22 -16.52
N GLU A 915 20.17 22.93 -16.78
CA GLU A 915 19.57 22.44 -18.04
C GLU A 915 18.04 22.54 -18.03
N TYR A 916 17.39 22.20 -16.90
CA TYR A 916 15.92 22.11 -16.81
C TYR A 916 15.26 23.24 -16.04
N CYS A 917 16.03 24.03 -15.28
CA CYS A 917 15.55 25.21 -14.60
C CYS A 917 16.33 26.46 -15.03
N SER A 918 15.71 27.60 -14.80
CA SER A 918 16.30 28.92 -14.88
C SER A 918 16.03 29.61 -13.55
N ARG A 919 16.72 30.72 -13.26
CA ARG A 919 16.46 31.50 -12.06
C ARG A 919 15.70 32.76 -12.39
N ASN A 920 14.67 33.06 -11.62
CA ASN A 920 14.03 34.37 -11.67
C ASN A 920 14.89 35.42 -10.93
N ARG A 921 14.43 36.69 -10.92
CA ARG A 921 15.14 37.80 -10.25
C ARG A 921 15.35 37.60 -8.74
N PHE A 922 14.64 36.68 -8.09
CA PHE A 922 14.76 36.31 -6.68
C PHE A 922 15.54 35.02 -6.45
N ASN A 923 16.27 34.56 -7.47
CA ASN A 923 17.05 33.33 -7.40
C ASN A 923 16.19 32.07 -7.23
N ALA A 924 14.87 32.13 -7.43
CA ALA A 924 13.99 30.96 -7.38
C ALA A 924 14.00 30.20 -8.71
N PHE A 925 13.89 28.87 -8.66
CA PHE A 925 13.92 28.02 -9.85
C PHE A 925 12.62 28.09 -10.65
N MET A 926 12.75 28.20 -11.97
CA MET A 926 11.66 28.24 -12.93
C MET A 926 11.93 27.23 -14.05
N PRO A 927 10.98 26.35 -14.41
CA PRO A 927 11.19 25.35 -15.45
C PRO A 927 11.51 25.96 -16.81
N VAL A 928 12.43 25.31 -17.52
CA VAL A 928 12.72 25.59 -18.93
C VAL A 928 11.80 24.72 -19.79
N LYS A 929 10.59 25.22 -20.10
CA LYS A 929 9.51 24.44 -20.74
C LYS A 929 9.95 23.61 -21.95
N LYS A 930 10.78 24.18 -22.84
CA LYS A 930 11.30 23.50 -24.07
C LYS A 930 12.13 22.24 -23.78
N LYS A 931 12.64 22.07 -22.56
CA LYS A 931 13.50 20.96 -22.15
C LYS A 931 12.72 19.88 -21.39
N LEU A 932 11.49 20.15 -20.97
CA LEU A 932 10.68 19.23 -20.17
C LEU A 932 10.32 17.92 -20.91
N PRO A 933 9.95 17.92 -22.21
CA PRO A 933 9.73 16.66 -22.93
C PRO A 933 11.01 15.82 -23.10
N LYS A 934 12.19 16.43 -23.03
CA LYS A 934 13.47 15.70 -22.97
C LYS A 934 13.66 15.11 -21.57
N LEU A 935 13.34 15.88 -20.52
CA LEU A 935 13.39 15.40 -19.14
C LEU A 935 12.48 14.18 -18.93
N GLY A 936 11.22 14.24 -19.36
CA GLY A 936 10.28 13.11 -19.23
C GLY A 936 10.81 11.82 -19.87
N ARG A 937 11.30 11.90 -21.11
CA ARG A 937 11.92 10.75 -21.79
C ARG A 937 13.13 10.17 -21.06
N ILE A 938 13.96 11.01 -20.45
CA ILE A 938 15.12 10.56 -19.68
C ILE A 938 14.66 9.89 -18.38
N LEU A 939 13.61 10.40 -17.73
CA LEU A 939 13.04 9.80 -16.52
C LEU A 939 12.41 8.43 -16.82
N ASP A 940 11.64 8.31 -17.90
CA ASP A 940 11.05 7.04 -18.35
C ASP A 940 12.11 6.01 -18.73
N ALA A 941 13.23 6.45 -19.30
CA ALA A 941 14.29 5.54 -19.74
C ALA A 941 15.27 5.14 -18.63
N HIS A 942 15.49 5.98 -17.62
CA HIS A 942 16.65 5.82 -16.73
C HIS A 942 16.36 5.99 -15.24
N VAL A 943 15.16 6.40 -14.83
CA VAL A 943 14.89 6.72 -13.43
C VAL A 943 13.72 5.94 -12.84
N TRP A 944 12.55 5.95 -13.49
CA TRP A 944 11.33 5.42 -12.90
C TRP A 944 10.67 4.27 -13.66
N VAL A 945 9.92 3.47 -12.92
CA VAL A 945 8.89 2.56 -13.41
C VAL A 945 7.54 3.22 -13.16
N ARG A 946 6.72 3.42 -14.20
CA ARG A 946 5.50 4.22 -14.09
C ARG A 946 4.35 3.70 -14.96
N ARG A 947 3.14 3.65 -14.40
CA ARG A 947 1.88 3.25 -15.08
C ARG A 947 0.76 4.23 -14.75
N THR A 948 -0.08 4.58 -15.74
CA THR A 948 -1.22 5.49 -15.52
C THR A 948 -2.50 4.73 -15.17
N LYS A 949 -3.45 5.37 -14.48
CA LYS A 949 -4.82 4.82 -14.29
C LYS A 949 -5.47 4.36 -15.59
N GLY A 950 -5.27 5.07 -16.71
CA GLY A 950 -5.81 4.68 -18.02
C GLY A 950 -5.16 3.43 -18.61
N ASP A 951 -3.90 3.15 -18.25
CA ASP A 951 -3.18 1.95 -18.70
C ASP A 951 -3.61 0.67 -17.98
N VAL A 952 -4.15 0.81 -16.76
CA VAL A 952 -4.52 -0.32 -15.87
C VAL A 952 -6.02 -0.42 -15.59
N LEU A 953 -6.81 0.63 -15.83
CA LEU A 953 -8.26 0.72 -15.63
C LEU A 953 -8.94 1.55 -16.76
N PRO A 954 -9.22 0.95 -17.93
CA PRO A 954 -9.73 1.68 -19.11
C PRO A 954 -11.17 2.22 -18.99
N PHE A 955 -11.86 2.03 -17.85
CA PHE A 955 -13.29 2.33 -17.67
C PHE A 955 -13.61 3.52 -16.74
N LEU A 956 -12.62 4.32 -16.32
CA LEU A 956 -12.89 5.49 -15.47
C LEU A 956 -13.67 6.59 -16.23
N PRO A 957 -14.62 7.29 -15.56
CA PRO A 957 -15.41 8.35 -16.20
C PRO A 957 -14.55 9.57 -16.54
N LYS A 958 -14.89 10.22 -17.65
CA LYS A 958 -14.20 11.45 -18.10
C LYS A 958 -14.47 12.61 -17.14
N LYS A 959 -13.45 13.39 -16.83
CA LYS A 959 -13.54 14.65 -16.07
C LYS A 959 -13.60 15.83 -17.03
N THR A 960 -14.46 16.79 -16.72
CA THR A 960 -14.59 18.07 -17.44
C THR A 960 -14.35 19.20 -16.45
N ARG A 961 -13.36 20.06 -16.72
CA ARG A 961 -12.94 21.13 -15.81
C ARG A 961 -13.18 22.50 -16.44
N ARG A 962 -13.81 23.41 -15.71
CA ARG A 962 -14.10 24.79 -16.15
C ARG A 962 -13.82 25.80 -15.03
N VAL A 963 -13.55 27.05 -15.42
CA VAL A 963 -13.40 28.19 -14.51
C VAL A 963 -14.53 29.17 -14.75
N GLU A 964 -15.23 29.55 -13.68
CA GLU A 964 -16.26 30.59 -13.68
C GLU A 964 -15.63 31.89 -13.14
N TRP A 965 -15.46 32.89 -14.01
CA TRP A 965 -14.91 34.21 -13.64
C TRP A 965 -16.03 35.11 -13.13
N ILE A 966 -15.90 35.61 -11.89
CA ILE A 966 -16.95 36.37 -11.23
C ILE A 966 -16.45 37.72 -10.70
N ASP A 967 -17.31 38.74 -10.79
CA ASP A 967 -17.09 40.04 -10.15
C ASP A 967 -17.54 39.99 -8.69
N VAL A 968 -16.68 40.39 -7.75
CA VAL A 968 -16.96 40.34 -6.30
C VAL A 968 -16.90 41.71 -5.63
N PRO A 969 -17.57 41.90 -4.48
CA PRO A 969 -17.40 43.11 -3.68
C PRO A 969 -15.96 43.32 -3.20
N MET A 970 -15.25 44.29 -3.79
CA MET A 970 -13.82 44.49 -3.54
C MET A 970 -13.47 45.22 -2.24
N ARG A 971 -14.44 45.56 -1.39
CA ARG A 971 -14.20 46.39 -0.19
C ARG A 971 -13.22 45.74 0.77
N ASP A 972 -13.49 44.51 1.17
CA ASP A 972 -12.71 43.80 2.19
C ASP A 972 -11.39 43.29 1.62
N TYR A 973 -11.37 42.88 0.35
CA TYR A 973 -10.14 42.58 -0.37
C TYR A 973 -9.19 43.79 -0.45
N ARG A 974 -9.71 44.97 -0.83
CA ARG A 974 -8.92 46.21 -0.83
C ARG A 974 -8.44 46.61 0.56
N GLN A 975 -9.23 46.33 1.60
CA GLN A 975 -8.82 46.57 2.98
C GLN A 975 -7.67 45.64 3.40
N ALA A 976 -7.82 44.32 3.19
CA ALA A 976 -6.78 43.33 3.47
C ALA A 976 -5.48 43.63 2.69
N HIS A 977 -5.61 44.08 1.43
CA HIS A 977 -4.47 44.51 0.62
C HIS A 977 -3.77 45.75 1.21
N ARG A 978 -4.52 46.77 1.64
CA ARG A 978 -3.93 47.94 2.33
C ARG A 978 -3.23 47.55 3.62
N GLU A 979 -3.84 46.69 4.43
CA GLU A 979 -3.25 46.23 5.70
C GLU A 979 -1.96 45.44 5.48
N LEU A 980 -1.93 44.59 4.45
CA LEU A 980 -0.71 43.89 4.04
C LEU A 980 0.38 44.87 3.60
N LEU A 981 0.04 45.87 2.77
CA LEU A 981 0.97 46.91 2.34
C LEU A 981 1.50 47.72 3.52
N MET A 982 0.66 48.05 4.51
CA MET A 982 1.09 48.75 5.73
C MET A 982 2.06 47.91 6.54
N LYS A 983 1.74 46.63 6.81
CA LYS A 983 2.64 45.72 7.55
C LYS A 983 3.99 45.57 6.87
N ILE A 984 3.99 45.42 5.55
CA ILE A 984 5.24 45.35 4.77
C ILE A 984 5.98 46.70 4.83
N GLY A 985 5.26 47.82 4.74
CA GLY A 985 5.80 49.17 4.84
C GLY A 985 6.44 49.47 6.19
N GLU A 986 5.85 49.00 7.29
CA GLU A 986 6.39 49.12 8.65
C GLU A 986 7.74 48.41 8.77
N VAL A 987 7.84 47.17 8.30
CA VAL A 987 9.11 46.42 8.25
C VAL A 987 10.13 47.13 7.36
N ALA A 988 9.69 47.71 6.24
CA ALA A 988 10.56 48.49 5.36
C ALA A 988 11.09 49.77 6.02
N ALA A 989 10.25 50.45 6.80
CA ALA A 989 10.59 51.66 7.54
C ALA A 989 11.54 51.36 8.70
N GLU A 990 11.30 50.29 9.46
CA GLU A 990 12.19 49.82 10.52
C GLU A 990 13.57 49.45 9.97
N PHE A 991 13.60 48.77 8.81
CA PHE A 991 14.84 48.47 8.11
C PHE A 991 15.58 49.76 7.74
N HIS A 992 14.87 50.76 7.21
CA HIS A 992 15.44 52.05 6.86
C HIS A 992 16.01 52.79 8.07
N GLU A 993 15.30 52.80 9.20
CA GLU A 993 15.76 53.43 10.44
C GLU A 993 16.99 52.72 11.02
N THR A 994 16.99 51.40 11.01
CA THR A 994 18.09 50.57 11.56
C THR A 994 19.34 50.59 10.68
N LYS A 995 19.17 50.61 9.34
CA LYS A 995 20.27 50.44 8.37
C LYS A 995 20.63 51.73 7.63
N GLY A 996 19.90 52.83 7.84
CA GLY A 996 20.12 54.13 7.21
C GLY A 996 19.86 54.19 5.71
N ARG A 997 19.19 53.17 5.13
CA ARG A 997 18.84 53.09 3.70
C ARG A 997 17.59 52.25 3.51
N TRP A 998 16.80 52.54 2.46
CA TRP A 998 15.63 51.72 2.14
C TRP A 998 16.06 50.31 1.71
N PRO A 999 15.33 49.25 2.13
CA PRO A 999 15.63 47.91 1.68
C PRO A 999 15.39 47.78 0.17
N SER A 1000 16.14 46.90 -0.49
CA SER A 1000 15.71 46.35 -1.78
C SER A 1000 14.57 45.36 -1.55
N VAL A 1001 13.86 44.96 -2.60
CA VAL A 1001 12.78 43.96 -2.47
C VAL A 1001 13.33 42.65 -1.90
N GLU A 1002 14.53 42.24 -2.32
CA GLU A 1002 15.19 41.02 -1.84
C GLU A 1002 15.54 41.10 -0.36
N ALA A 1003 16.07 42.25 0.09
CA ALA A 1003 16.41 42.46 1.50
C ALA A 1003 15.17 42.47 2.38
N LEU A 1004 14.07 43.05 1.91
CA LEU A 1004 12.81 43.08 2.65
C LEU A 1004 12.13 41.71 2.69
N MET A 1005 12.10 41.00 1.56
CA MET A 1005 11.56 39.63 1.49
C MET A 1005 12.26 38.65 2.45
N ALA A 1006 13.54 38.88 2.77
CA ALA A 1006 14.28 38.07 3.74
C ALA A 1006 13.85 38.29 5.20
N GLU A 1007 13.25 39.45 5.51
CA GLU A 1007 12.76 39.82 6.85
C GLU A 1007 11.25 39.52 7.01
N LEU A 1008 10.54 39.28 5.90
CA LEU A 1008 9.10 39.01 5.92
C LEU A 1008 8.79 37.51 6.11
N PRO A 1009 7.59 37.18 6.62
CA PRO A 1009 7.06 35.81 6.59
C PRO A 1009 7.07 35.20 5.18
N ASP A 1010 6.97 33.88 5.09
CA ASP A 1010 6.99 33.20 3.79
C ASP A 1010 5.83 33.66 2.86
N PRO A 1011 5.99 33.56 1.53
CA PRO A 1011 5.00 34.04 0.56
C PRO A 1011 3.59 33.43 0.71
N ILE A 1012 3.47 32.20 1.22
CA ILE A 1012 2.17 31.55 1.44
C ILE A 1012 1.48 32.23 2.64
N SER A 1013 2.22 32.49 3.71
CA SER A 1013 1.72 33.23 4.87
C SER A 1013 1.31 34.67 4.51
N LEU A 1014 2.08 35.36 3.66
CA LEU A 1014 1.78 36.72 3.21
C LEU A 1014 0.56 36.81 2.28
N SER A 1015 0.34 35.79 1.45
CA SER A 1015 -0.80 35.75 0.52
C SER A 1015 -2.09 35.28 1.17
N SER A 1016 -2.03 34.52 2.27
CA SER A 1016 -3.19 33.96 2.95
C SER A 1016 -4.28 35.00 3.29
N PRO A 1017 -3.98 36.21 3.83
CA PRO A 1017 -5.01 37.22 4.07
C PRO A 1017 -5.77 37.67 2.81
N LEU A 1018 -5.07 37.79 1.67
CA LEU A 1018 -5.69 38.17 0.40
C LEU A 1018 -6.57 37.03 -0.15
N ARG A 1019 -6.08 35.79 -0.09
CA ARG A 1019 -6.87 34.61 -0.47
C ARG A 1019 -8.12 34.48 0.37
N ARG A 1020 -7.98 34.64 1.69
CA ARG A 1020 -9.08 34.63 2.64
C ARG A 1020 -10.11 35.73 2.32
N ALA A 1021 -9.66 36.95 2.03
CA ALA A 1021 -10.56 38.05 1.66
C ALA A 1021 -11.26 37.81 0.31
N ALA A 1022 -10.56 37.24 -0.68
CA ALA A 1022 -11.17 36.85 -1.96
C ALA A 1022 -12.18 35.71 -1.77
N GLY A 1023 -11.84 34.67 -0.99
CA GLY A 1023 -12.74 33.59 -0.62
C GLY A 1023 -14.01 34.10 0.07
N MET A 1024 -13.87 34.99 1.05
CA MET A 1024 -15.00 35.64 1.73
C MET A 1024 -15.87 36.46 0.76
N ALA A 1025 -15.27 37.21 -0.17
CA ALA A 1025 -16.01 38.00 -1.15
C ALA A 1025 -16.78 37.13 -2.17
N LYS A 1026 -16.40 35.86 -2.34
CA LYS A 1026 -17.08 34.88 -3.19
C LYS A 1026 -18.22 34.14 -2.48
N VAL A 1027 -18.32 34.20 -1.15
CA VAL A 1027 -19.29 33.40 -0.36
C VAL A 1027 -20.72 33.60 -0.85
N ASP A 1028 -21.15 34.85 -1.08
CA ASP A 1028 -22.52 35.13 -1.54
C ASP A 1028 -22.80 34.48 -2.91
N ILE A 1029 -21.95 34.76 -3.91
CA ILE A 1029 -22.12 34.27 -5.29
C ILE A 1029 -22.03 32.74 -5.37
N VAL A 1030 -21.07 32.15 -4.66
CA VAL A 1030 -20.91 30.69 -4.63
C VAL A 1030 -22.10 30.03 -3.91
N SER A 1031 -22.63 30.64 -2.85
CA SER A 1031 -23.82 30.12 -2.17
C SER A 1031 -25.05 30.18 -3.06
N GLU A 1032 -25.23 31.26 -3.83
CA GLU A 1032 -26.29 31.38 -4.85
C GLU A 1032 -26.18 30.26 -5.91
N ALA A 1033 -24.96 29.99 -6.40
CA ALA A 1033 -24.73 28.91 -7.37
C ALA A 1033 -24.96 27.50 -6.77
N ILE A 1034 -24.63 27.31 -5.49
CA ILE A 1034 -24.94 26.08 -4.76
C ILE A 1034 -26.46 25.89 -4.69
N THR A 1035 -27.20 26.94 -4.34
CA THR A 1035 -28.66 26.93 -4.26
C THR A 1035 -29.29 26.64 -5.63
N GLU A 1036 -28.84 27.31 -6.71
CA GLU A 1036 -29.32 27.07 -8.07
C GLU A 1036 -29.02 25.64 -8.56
N HIS A 1037 -27.82 25.11 -8.25
CA HIS A 1037 -27.48 23.72 -8.57
C HIS A 1037 -28.45 22.75 -7.88
N LEU A 1038 -28.72 22.93 -6.58
CA LEU A 1038 -29.67 22.08 -5.87
C LEU A 1038 -31.09 22.19 -6.43
N GLU A 1039 -31.59 23.41 -6.67
CA GLU A 1039 -32.93 23.62 -7.25
C GLU A 1039 -33.08 22.98 -8.64
N SER A 1040 -32.02 22.98 -9.43
CA SER A 1040 -32.03 22.42 -10.79
C SER A 1040 -31.80 20.90 -10.84
N THR A 1041 -31.29 20.30 -9.77
CA THR A 1041 -30.93 18.88 -9.72
C THR A 1041 -31.75 18.05 -8.75
N THR A 1042 -32.57 18.69 -7.92
CA THR A 1042 -33.46 18.04 -6.96
C THR A 1042 -34.90 18.12 -7.47
N GLU A 1043 -35.58 16.98 -7.58
CA GLU A 1043 -37.02 16.96 -7.89
C GLU A 1043 -37.84 17.22 -6.61
N ALA A 1044 -38.95 17.95 -6.73
CA ALA A 1044 -39.71 18.46 -5.58
C ALA A 1044 -40.35 17.40 -4.66
N ASP A 1045 -40.35 16.12 -5.06
CA ASP A 1045 -41.00 15.01 -4.36
C ASP A 1045 -40.00 13.90 -3.91
N ASP A 1046 -38.69 14.12 -4.01
CA ASP A 1046 -37.67 13.13 -3.63
C ASP A 1046 -36.94 13.54 -2.34
N ASP A 1047 -36.98 12.68 -1.31
CA ASP A 1047 -36.24 12.84 -0.04
C ASP A 1047 -34.73 12.54 -0.21
N THR A 1048 -34.25 12.34 -1.44
CA THR A 1048 -32.85 12.01 -1.73
C THR A 1048 -32.24 12.89 -2.83
N TYR A 1049 -31.02 13.36 -2.59
CA TYR A 1049 -30.23 14.08 -3.60
C TYR A 1049 -29.53 13.07 -4.54
N ASP A 1050 -29.95 13.00 -5.81
CA ASP A 1050 -29.30 12.15 -6.84
C ASP A 1050 -27.99 12.78 -7.37
N ARG A 1051 -27.90 14.10 -7.38
CA ARG A 1051 -26.71 14.87 -7.81
C ARG A 1051 -26.28 15.91 -6.76
N PRO A 1052 -25.93 15.47 -5.54
CA PRO A 1052 -25.45 16.38 -4.51
C PRO A 1052 -24.13 17.02 -4.94
N LEU A 1053 -23.80 18.16 -4.36
CA LEU A 1053 -22.66 18.97 -4.75
C LEU A 1053 -21.53 18.89 -3.71
N ILE A 1054 -20.29 18.73 -4.17
CA ILE A 1054 -19.11 18.89 -3.32
C ILE A 1054 -18.57 20.31 -3.49
N THR A 1055 -18.44 21.05 -2.40
CA THR A 1055 -17.84 22.39 -2.40
C THR A 1055 -16.50 22.38 -1.66
N TRP A 1056 -15.41 22.50 -2.42
CA TRP A 1056 -14.06 22.54 -1.89
C TRP A 1056 -13.66 23.94 -1.44
N VAL A 1057 -13.14 24.02 -0.21
CA VAL A 1057 -12.69 25.25 0.47
C VAL A 1057 -11.28 25.06 1.04
N HIS A 1058 -10.52 26.14 1.22
CA HIS A 1058 -9.17 26.09 1.79
C HIS A 1058 -9.13 26.66 3.21
N HIS A 1059 -9.74 27.83 3.41
CA HIS A 1059 -9.76 28.52 4.68
C HIS A 1059 -11.00 28.16 5.49
N LYS A 1060 -10.80 27.88 6.77
CA LYS A 1060 -11.85 27.43 7.68
C LYS A 1060 -12.97 28.45 7.86
N ASP A 1061 -12.63 29.74 7.92
CA ASP A 1061 -13.62 30.80 8.12
C ASP A 1061 -14.46 31.06 6.87
N VAL A 1062 -13.91 30.84 5.67
CA VAL A 1062 -14.70 30.84 4.42
C VAL A 1062 -15.71 29.69 4.44
N ALA A 1063 -15.28 28.51 4.90
CA ALA A 1063 -16.18 27.37 5.08
C ALA A 1063 -17.32 27.66 6.07
N GLU A 1064 -16.99 28.27 7.22
CA GLU A 1064 -17.96 28.65 8.25
C GLU A 1064 -18.92 29.74 7.74
N ALA A 1065 -18.43 30.75 7.03
CA ALA A 1065 -19.27 31.80 6.44
C ALA A 1065 -20.23 31.25 5.39
N MET A 1066 -19.78 30.26 4.60
CA MET A 1066 -20.64 29.59 3.62
C MET A 1066 -21.72 28.73 4.30
N MET A 1067 -21.38 28.02 5.39
CA MET A 1067 -22.37 27.32 6.22
C MET A 1067 -23.44 28.28 6.75
N ASP A 1068 -23.03 29.42 7.32
CA ASP A 1068 -23.94 30.42 7.88
C ASP A 1068 -24.85 31.03 6.79
N LYS A 1069 -24.28 31.31 5.61
CA LYS A 1069 -25.01 31.86 4.46
C LYS A 1069 -26.05 30.89 3.93
N LEU A 1070 -25.67 29.64 3.66
CA LEU A 1070 -26.58 28.59 3.18
C LEU A 1070 -27.68 28.31 4.21
N ALA A 1071 -27.37 28.34 5.51
CA ALA A 1071 -28.36 28.21 6.57
C ALA A 1071 -29.35 29.39 6.58
N ALA A 1072 -28.89 30.63 6.35
CA ALA A 1072 -29.75 31.81 6.26
C ALA A 1072 -30.68 31.78 5.04
N GLU A 1073 -30.20 31.22 3.92
CA GLU A 1073 -30.99 30.96 2.70
C GLU A 1073 -31.91 29.75 2.83
N LYS A 1074 -31.83 29.04 3.97
CA LYS A 1074 -32.59 27.82 4.26
C LYS A 1074 -32.31 26.69 3.28
N VAL A 1075 -31.07 26.61 2.79
CA VAL A 1075 -30.61 25.46 2.01
C VAL A 1075 -30.58 24.24 2.93
N PRO A 1076 -31.39 23.21 2.66
CA PRO A 1076 -31.42 22.02 3.49
C PRO A 1076 -30.14 21.18 3.33
N ASP A 1077 -29.84 20.37 4.35
CA ASP A 1077 -28.89 19.26 4.28
C ASP A 1077 -27.46 19.61 3.84
N VAL A 1078 -26.90 20.68 4.43
CA VAL A 1078 -25.51 21.11 4.24
C VAL A 1078 -24.60 20.58 5.36
N ARG A 1079 -23.46 19.97 5.04
CA ARG A 1079 -22.48 19.45 6.02
C ARG A 1079 -21.05 19.89 5.71
N LEU A 1080 -20.17 19.86 6.72
CA LEU A 1080 -18.77 20.35 6.63
C LEU A 1080 -17.75 19.31 7.10
N ILE A 1081 -16.77 18.98 6.25
CA ILE A 1081 -15.56 18.24 6.63
C ILE A 1081 -14.36 19.19 6.69
N SER A 1082 -13.76 19.33 7.88
CA SER A 1082 -12.58 20.16 8.13
C SER A 1082 -11.52 19.41 8.95
N GLY A 1083 -10.35 20.02 9.17
CA GLY A 1083 -9.31 19.45 10.03
C GLY A 1083 -9.69 19.32 11.52
N LYS A 1084 -10.86 19.85 11.94
CA LYS A 1084 -11.42 19.67 13.28
C LYS A 1084 -12.45 18.54 13.36
N THR A 1085 -12.96 18.08 12.22
CA THR A 1085 -13.93 16.99 12.16
C THR A 1085 -13.23 15.72 12.63
N GLY A 1086 -13.72 15.14 13.73
CA GLY A 1086 -13.23 13.87 14.26
C GLY A 1086 -13.41 12.72 13.26
N PRO A 1087 -12.74 11.57 13.44
CA PRO A 1087 -12.93 10.40 12.58
C PRO A 1087 -14.41 9.99 12.46
N ASP A 1088 -15.09 9.79 13.58
CA ASP A 1088 -16.48 9.31 13.62
C ASP A 1088 -17.45 10.32 12.96
N GLU A 1089 -17.34 11.61 13.29
CA GLU A 1089 -18.16 12.67 12.69
C GLU A 1089 -17.93 12.78 11.17
N ARG A 1090 -16.71 12.49 10.71
CA ARG A 1090 -16.36 12.52 9.29
C ARG A 1090 -17.01 11.36 8.55
N ASP A 1091 -16.96 10.16 9.11
CA ASP A 1091 -17.57 8.96 8.53
C ASP A 1091 -19.10 9.13 8.45
N ASP A 1092 -19.75 9.67 9.49
CA ASP A 1092 -21.18 10.01 9.50
C ASP A 1092 -21.58 10.98 8.38
N ILE A 1093 -20.77 12.01 8.14
CA ILE A 1093 -21.02 12.99 7.08
C ILE A 1093 -20.88 12.33 5.70
N ILE A 1094 -19.87 11.48 5.51
CA ILE A 1094 -19.61 10.79 4.24
C ILE A 1094 -20.74 9.81 3.93
N ASP A 1095 -21.17 9.02 4.90
CA ASP A 1095 -22.26 8.05 4.73
C ASP A 1095 -23.57 8.74 4.39
N SER A 1096 -23.89 9.82 5.11
CA SER A 1096 -25.08 10.64 4.84
C SER A 1096 -25.03 11.26 3.44
N PHE A 1097 -23.85 11.72 3.00
CA PHE A 1097 -23.64 12.23 1.65
C PHE A 1097 -23.80 11.16 0.57
N GLN A 1098 -23.21 9.97 0.77
CA GLN A 1098 -23.30 8.86 -0.17
C GLN A 1098 -24.72 8.27 -0.29
N ALA A 1099 -25.48 8.30 0.81
CA ALA A 1099 -26.88 7.92 0.85
C ALA A 1099 -27.80 8.93 0.12
N GLY A 1100 -27.33 10.15 -0.14
CA GLY A 1100 -28.13 11.24 -0.71
C GLY A 1100 -28.91 12.02 0.34
N GLY A 1101 -28.52 11.96 1.62
CA GLY A 1101 -29.09 12.76 2.72
C GLY A 1101 -28.32 14.07 2.99
N VAL A 1102 -27.28 14.36 2.21
CA VAL A 1102 -26.56 15.65 2.21
C VAL A 1102 -26.59 16.19 0.80
N GLY A 1103 -27.27 17.32 0.59
CA GLY A 1103 -27.33 17.98 -0.71
C GLY A 1103 -26.01 18.69 -1.04
N VAL A 1104 -25.35 19.25 -0.02
CA VAL A 1104 -24.09 20.00 -0.19
C VAL A 1104 -23.09 19.58 0.87
N LEU A 1105 -21.95 19.07 0.40
CA LEU A 1105 -20.81 18.76 1.25
C LEU A 1105 -19.71 19.80 1.06
N ILE A 1106 -19.52 20.66 2.05
CA ILE A 1106 -18.37 21.56 2.09
C ILE A 1106 -17.18 20.79 2.65
N ALA A 1107 -16.06 20.75 1.93
CA ALA A 1107 -14.88 19.97 2.31
C ALA A 1107 -13.60 20.79 2.20
N SER A 1108 -12.73 20.67 3.20
CA SER A 1108 -11.38 21.23 3.12
C SER A 1108 -10.57 20.53 2.04
N ILE A 1109 -9.90 21.26 1.14
CA ILE A 1109 -9.03 20.68 0.09
C ILE A 1109 -7.92 19.80 0.69
N THR A 1110 -7.46 20.09 1.91
CA THR A 1110 -6.47 19.26 2.61
C THR A 1110 -7.04 17.93 3.10
N ALA A 1111 -8.36 17.81 3.26
CA ALA A 1111 -9.03 16.54 3.55
C ALA A 1111 -8.97 15.57 2.36
N ALA A 1112 -8.64 16.03 1.15
CA ALA A 1112 -8.35 15.14 0.02
C ALA A 1112 -7.11 14.25 0.24
N ASN A 1113 -6.24 14.58 1.22
CA ASN A 1113 -5.14 13.70 1.64
C ASN A 1113 -5.60 12.60 2.60
N THR A 1114 -6.84 12.69 3.09
CA THR A 1114 -7.52 11.61 3.76
C THR A 1114 -8.31 10.83 2.73
N ALA A 1115 -8.34 9.52 2.90
CA ALA A 1115 -8.83 8.57 1.92
C ALA A 1115 -10.36 8.52 1.79
N ILE A 1116 -11.03 9.65 1.58
CA ILE A 1116 -12.51 9.70 1.55
C ILE A 1116 -13.04 9.33 0.16
N THR A 1117 -14.20 8.65 0.07
CA THR A 1117 -14.91 8.36 -1.21
C THR A 1117 -16.17 9.22 -1.28
N LEU A 1118 -16.33 10.00 -2.36
CA LEU A 1118 -17.40 10.98 -2.57
C LEU A 1118 -18.12 10.79 -3.95
N THR A 1119 -18.16 9.56 -4.45
CA THR A 1119 -18.68 9.14 -5.77
C THR A 1119 -20.18 9.40 -6.03
N ARG A 1120 -21.01 9.69 -5.02
CA ARG A 1120 -22.42 10.09 -5.23
C ARG A 1120 -22.54 11.39 -6.03
N SER A 1121 -21.59 12.31 -5.82
CA SER A 1121 -21.55 13.55 -6.56
C SER A 1121 -20.76 13.40 -7.85
N SER A 1122 -21.35 13.88 -8.94
CA SER A 1122 -20.68 14.06 -10.23
C SER A 1122 -20.30 15.50 -10.50
N ASP A 1123 -20.60 16.42 -9.57
CA ASP A 1123 -20.52 17.85 -9.78
C ASP A 1123 -19.84 18.49 -8.56
N MET A 1124 -18.80 19.28 -8.80
CA MET A 1124 -18.06 19.91 -7.72
C MET A 1124 -17.74 21.36 -8.00
N ILE A 1125 -17.80 22.17 -6.94
CA ILE A 1125 -17.42 23.57 -6.93
C ILE A 1125 -16.13 23.72 -6.13
N PHE A 1126 -15.11 24.32 -6.71
CA PHE A 1126 -13.98 24.87 -5.95
C PHE A 1126 -14.29 26.32 -5.63
N ALA A 1127 -14.80 26.57 -4.42
CA ALA A 1127 -15.02 27.91 -3.91
C ALA A 1127 -13.68 28.62 -3.63
N GLU A 1128 -12.68 27.84 -3.22
CA GLU A 1128 -11.29 28.23 -3.21
C GLU A 1128 -10.46 27.17 -3.94
N THR A 1129 -9.31 27.56 -4.46
CA THR A 1129 -8.40 26.64 -5.18
C THR A 1129 -7.04 26.60 -4.48
N ASP A 1130 -6.40 25.42 -4.44
CA ASP A 1130 -5.03 25.26 -3.93
C ASP A 1130 -4.00 25.63 -5.01
N TRP A 1131 -2.77 25.92 -4.62
CA TRP A 1131 -1.68 26.27 -5.54
C TRP A 1131 -1.00 25.05 -6.17
N ARG A 1132 -1.37 23.84 -5.76
CA ARG A 1132 -0.76 22.57 -6.17
C ARG A 1132 -1.74 21.75 -7.01
N PRO A 1133 -1.48 21.53 -8.31
CA PRO A 1133 -2.31 20.67 -9.15
C PRO A 1133 -2.55 19.26 -8.58
N PRO A 1134 -1.57 18.55 -8.00
CA PRO A 1134 -1.81 17.22 -7.45
C PRO A 1134 -2.82 17.21 -6.29
N GLN A 1135 -2.88 18.26 -5.48
CA GLN A 1135 -3.84 18.36 -4.39
C GLN A 1135 -5.28 18.54 -4.93
N ILE A 1136 -5.41 19.24 -6.06
CA ILE A 1136 -6.69 19.43 -6.75
C ILE A 1136 -7.11 18.14 -7.44
N SER A 1137 -6.22 17.49 -8.19
CA SER A 1137 -6.54 16.22 -8.86
C SER A 1137 -6.88 15.12 -7.84
N GLN A 1138 -6.20 15.07 -6.69
CA GLN A 1138 -6.56 14.18 -5.59
C GLN A 1138 -7.93 14.47 -5.00
N ALA A 1139 -8.34 15.75 -4.93
CA ALA A 1139 -9.67 16.14 -4.48
C ALA A 1139 -10.76 15.76 -5.49
N GLU A 1140 -10.49 15.97 -6.79
CA GLU A 1140 -11.35 15.53 -7.89
C GLU A 1140 -11.51 13.99 -7.91
N ASP A 1141 -10.42 13.26 -7.69
CA ASP A 1141 -10.37 11.79 -7.63
C ASP A 1141 -11.22 11.20 -6.51
N ARG A 1142 -11.60 11.99 -5.49
CA ARG A 1142 -12.56 11.55 -4.45
C ARG A 1142 -13.93 11.28 -5.04
N ALA A 1143 -14.33 12.02 -6.07
CA ALA A 1143 -15.58 11.81 -6.80
C ALA A 1143 -15.39 11.03 -8.11
N ALA A 1144 -14.27 11.24 -8.80
CA ALA A 1144 -13.92 10.60 -10.07
C ALA A 1144 -13.21 9.25 -9.87
N ARG A 1145 -13.89 8.35 -9.15
CA ARG A 1145 -13.37 7.04 -8.76
C ARG A 1145 -14.19 5.89 -9.39
N ILE A 1146 -13.67 4.67 -9.27
CA ILE A 1146 -14.45 3.44 -9.41
C ILE A 1146 -15.71 3.57 -8.54
N GLY A 1147 -16.90 3.47 -9.12
CA GLY A 1147 -18.14 3.90 -8.44
C GLY A 1147 -18.92 4.97 -9.21
N GLN A 1148 -18.21 5.85 -9.93
CA GLN A 1148 -18.79 6.97 -10.64
C GLN A 1148 -19.18 6.58 -12.07
N THR A 1149 -20.45 6.78 -12.44
CA THR A 1149 -20.95 6.47 -13.80
C THR A 1149 -21.25 7.70 -14.63
N ARG A 1150 -21.27 8.89 -14.02
CA ARG A 1150 -21.53 10.15 -14.70
C ARG A 1150 -20.19 10.83 -15.01
N PRO A 1151 -20.06 11.57 -16.12
CA PRO A 1151 -18.93 12.46 -16.32
C PRO A 1151 -18.82 13.41 -15.14
N VAL A 1152 -17.60 13.58 -14.61
CA VAL A 1152 -17.38 14.45 -13.45
C VAL A 1152 -17.16 15.87 -13.94
N ILE A 1153 -17.96 16.81 -13.45
CA ILE A 1153 -17.89 18.24 -13.78
C ILE A 1153 -17.25 18.98 -12.60
N VAL A 1154 -16.16 19.67 -12.88
CA VAL A 1154 -15.40 20.46 -11.91
C VAL A 1154 -15.49 21.93 -12.30
N THR A 1155 -16.08 22.75 -11.43
CA THR A 1155 -16.22 24.20 -11.64
C THR A 1155 -15.42 24.95 -10.58
N ALA A 1156 -14.39 25.68 -10.97
CA ALA A 1156 -13.64 26.55 -10.05
C ALA A 1156 -14.12 27.99 -10.17
N TYR A 1157 -14.45 28.62 -9.04
CA TYR A 1157 -14.87 30.03 -9.00
C TYR A 1157 -13.68 30.94 -8.74
N ALA A 1158 -13.43 31.86 -9.67
CA ALA A 1158 -12.30 32.77 -9.62
C ALA A 1158 -12.78 34.23 -9.64
N ALA A 1159 -12.36 35.02 -8.64
CA ALA A 1159 -12.73 36.43 -8.56
C ALA A 1159 -11.82 37.33 -9.42
N VAL A 1160 -12.42 38.13 -10.29
CA VAL A 1160 -11.74 39.12 -11.16
C VAL A 1160 -11.09 40.22 -10.31
N ASP A 1161 -9.95 40.77 -10.76
CA ASP A 1161 -9.16 41.78 -10.05
C ASP A 1161 -8.62 41.33 -8.67
N THR A 1162 -8.60 40.01 -8.40
CA THR A 1162 -8.07 39.42 -7.16
C THR A 1162 -6.84 38.54 -7.40
N LEU A 1163 -6.35 37.89 -6.34
CA LEU A 1163 -5.26 36.93 -6.42
C LEU A 1163 -5.63 35.66 -7.20
N ASP A 1164 -6.93 35.36 -7.37
CA ASP A 1164 -7.41 34.16 -8.06
C ASP A 1164 -6.99 34.13 -9.54
N GLU A 1165 -6.99 35.28 -10.23
CA GLU A 1165 -6.52 35.39 -11.63
C GLU A 1165 -5.10 34.86 -11.80
N ARG A 1166 -4.23 35.28 -10.88
CA ARG A 1166 -2.83 34.89 -10.88
C ARG A 1166 -2.65 33.44 -10.41
N LEU A 1167 -3.51 32.96 -9.50
CA LEU A 1167 -3.53 31.58 -9.03
C LEU A 1167 -3.86 30.62 -10.18
N HIS A 1168 -4.94 30.85 -10.91
CA HIS A 1168 -5.34 30.00 -12.03
C HIS A 1168 -4.32 30.03 -13.18
N ALA A 1169 -3.75 31.20 -13.50
CA ALA A 1169 -2.64 31.29 -14.46
C ALA A 1169 -1.43 30.44 -14.04
N SER A 1170 -1.12 30.42 -12.73
CA SER A 1170 -0.04 29.59 -12.19
C SER A 1170 -0.39 28.10 -12.25
N LEU A 1171 -1.64 27.70 -12.02
CA LEU A 1171 -2.07 26.31 -12.09
C LEU A 1171 -2.03 25.75 -13.51
N GLU A 1172 -2.51 26.50 -14.50
CA GLU A 1172 -2.43 26.11 -15.91
C GLU A 1172 -0.96 25.89 -16.33
N THR A 1173 -0.08 26.80 -15.92
CA THR A 1173 1.36 26.68 -16.18
C THR A 1173 1.94 25.41 -15.54
N LYS A 1174 1.65 25.17 -14.25
CA LYS A 1174 2.11 23.98 -13.52
C LYS A 1174 1.54 22.69 -14.11
N GLY A 1175 0.26 22.66 -14.47
CA GLY A 1175 -0.37 21.52 -15.13
C GLY A 1175 0.31 21.19 -16.45
N SER A 1176 0.57 22.19 -17.29
CA SER A 1176 1.29 21.98 -18.55
C SER A 1176 2.73 21.50 -18.34
N ILE A 1177 3.43 21.99 -17.31
CA ILE A 1177 4.77 21.49 -16.93
C ILE A 1177 4.68 20.02 -16.53
N LEU A 1178 3.64 19.63 -15.77
CA LEU A 1178 3.43 18.25 -15.37
C LEU A 1178 3.14 17.36 -16.58
N GLU A 1179 2.29 17.77 -17.54
CA GLU A 1179 2.07 17.00 -18.77
C GLU A 1179 3.33 16.84 -19.62
N ASP A 1180 4.16 17.89 -19.72
CA ASP A 1180 5.40 17.88 -20.49
C ASP A 1180 6.47 16.93 -19.89
N VAL A 1181 6.43 16.66 -18.58
CA VAL A 1181 7.38 15.78 -17.87
C VAL A 1181 6.79 14.38 -17.62
N VAL A 1182 5.49 14.31 -17.34
CA VAL A 1182 4.76 13.15 -16.80
C VAL A 1182 3.63 12.82 -17.78
N VAL A 1183 3.99 12.30 -18.95
CA VAL A 1183 3.05 12.03 -20.06
C VAL A 1183 1.96 11.04 -19.61
N GLY A 1184 0.71 11.30 -19.98
CA GLY A 1184 -0.46 10.47 -19.63
C GLY A 1184 -1.01 10.65 -18.21
N GLY A 1185 -0.44 11.55 -17.39
CA GLY A 1185 -1.03 11.92 -16.10
C GLY A 1185 -2.18 12.93 -16.27
N ASP A 1186 -3.31 12.73 -15.56
CA ASP A 1186 -4.45 13.65 -15.56
C ASP A 1186 -4.19 14.88 -14.65
N ASN A 1187 -3.17 15.66 -15.00
CA ASN A 1187 -2.61 16.75 -14.18
C ASN A 1187 -3.10 18.15 -14.57
N MET A 1188 -3.91 18.26 -15.64
CA MET A 1188 -4.50 19.52 -16.07
C MET A 1188 -5.73 19.84 -15.24
N VAL A 1189 -5.59 20.81 -14.34
CA VAL A 1189 -6.63 21.17 -13.35
C VAL A 1189 -7.43 22.42 -13.73
N THR A 1190 -7.14 23.08 -14.86
CA THR A 1190 -7.76 24.37 -15.21
C THR A 1190 -7.72 24.64 -16.72
N THR A 1191 -8.83 25.14 -17.31
CA THR A 1191 -8.85 25.68 -18.68
C THR A 1191 -9.55 27.03 -18.69
N GLY A 1192 -8.83 28.09 -19.07
CA GLY A 1192 -9.37 29.44 -19.29
C GLY A 1192 -8.65 30.52 -18.49
N THR A 1193 -7.76 31.27 -19.15
CA THR A 1193 -7.11 32.42 -18.51
C THR A 1193 -7.03 33.64 -19.44
N GLN A 1194 -7.31 34.81 -18.88
CA GLN A 1194 -6.81 36.12 -19.32
C GLN A 1194 -5.74 36.57 -18.33
N GLY A 1195 -4.45 36.49 -18.67
CA GLY A 1195 -3.37 36.96 -17.77
C GLY A 1195 -1.99 36.34 -18.04
N ALA A 1196 -0.92 37.01 -17.59
CA ALA A 1196 0.44 36.48 -17.67
C ALA A 1196 0.74 35.59 -16.45
N ALA A 1197 1.30 34.40 -16.69
CA ALA A 1197 1.67 33.47 -15.63
C ALA A 1197 2.78 34.04 -14.73
N MET A 1198 2.56 34.02 -13.41
CA MET A 1198 3.53 34.47 -12.40
C MET A 1198 3.56 33.47 -11.23
N SER A 1199 4.72 33.26 -10.61
CA SER A 1199 4.80 32.44 -9.39
C SER A 1199 4.20 33.19 -8.19
N LEU A 1200 3.76 32.46 -7.15
CA LEU A 1200 3.28 33.08 -5.90
C LEU A 1200 4.27 34.11 -5.34
N THR A 1201 5.57 33.81 -5.42
CA THR A 1201 6.64 34.70 -4.99
C THR A 1201 6.68 35.99 -5.81
N ASP A 1202 6.52 35.91 -7.14
CA ASP A 1202 6.50 37.09 -8.00
C ASP A 1202 5.29 37.99 -7.72
N ILE A 1203 4.16 37.41 -7.32
CA ILE A 1203 2.96 38.16 -6.94
C ILE A 1203 3.18 38.93 -5.64
N ILE A 1204 3.70 38.25 -4.61
CA ILE A 1204 4.02 38.89 -3.32
C ILE A 1204 5.08 39.99 -3.50
N VAL A 1205 6.04 39.76 -4.38
CA VAL A 1205 7.05 40.75 -4.73
C VAL A 1205 6.43 42.03 -5.28
N ASP A 1206 5.44 41.95 -6.17
CA ASP A 1206 4.80 43.15 -6.70
C ASP A 1206 4.12 43.95 -5.58
N VAL A 1207 3.52 43.25 -4.61
CA VAL A 1207 2.93 43.86 -3.41
C VAL A 1207 4.01 44.53 -2.55
N VAL A 1208 5.16 43.87 -2.35
CA VAL A 1208 6.29 44.41 -1.59
C VAL A 1208 6.89 45.65 -2.27
N ASP A 1209 7.08 45.59 -3.59
CA ASP A 1209 7.61 46.73 -4.36
C ASP A 1209 6.65 47.93 -4.31
N GLN A 1210 5.34 47.68 -4.40
CA GLN A 1210 4.32 48.71 -4.20
C GLN A 1210 4.39 49.35 -2.80
N ALA A 1211 4.59 48.56 -1.74
CA ALA A 1211 4.74 49.07 -0.38
C ALA A 1211 5.97 49.97 -0.23
N ILE A 1212 7.13 49.54 -0.74
CA ILE A 1212 8.37 50.34 -0.71
C ILE A 1212 8.19 51.66 -1.48
N ILE A 1213 7.58 51.62 -2.67
CA ILE A 1213 7.30 52.82 -3.47
C ILE A 1213 6.33 53.75 -2.73
N GLY A 1214 5.31 53.19 -2.08
CA GLY A 1214 4.35 53.93 -1.26
C GLY A 1214 5.01 54.71 -0.13
N GLU A 1215 5.85 54.06 0.66
CA GLU A 1215 6.60 54.68 1.77
C GLU A 1215 7.57 55.77 1.29
N LYS A 1216 8.30 55.52 0.20
CA LYS A 1216 9.18 56.53 -0.42
C LYS A 1216 8.40 57.78 -0.83
N LYS A 1217 7.20 57.62 -1.41
CA LYS A 1217 6.32 58.74 -1.78
C LYS A 1217 5.72 59.43 -0.55
N GLY A 1218 5.36 58.67 0.48
CA GLY A 1218 4.84 59.18 1.75
C GLY A 1218 5.83 60.13 2.43
N LYS A 1219 7.08 59.68 2.67
CA LYS A 1219 8.12 60.54 3.26
C LYS A 1219 8.48 61.73 2.37
N LEU A 1220 8.46 61.60 1.04
CA LEU A 1220 8.68 62.73 0.12
C LEU A 1220 7.55 63.78 0.24
N THR A 1221 6.32 63.34 0.44
CA THR A 1221 5.14 64.21 0.61
C THR A 1221 5.18 64.89 1.98
N GLN A 1222 5.52 64.16 3.03
CA GLN A 1222 5.75 64.70 4.37
C GLN A 1222 6.87 65.74 4.37
N TRP A 1223 8.02 65.44 3.77
CA TRP A 1223 9.14 66.38 3.62
C TRP A 1223 8.75 67.63 2.82
N ARG A 1224 7.94 67.49 1.75
CA ARG A 1224 7.40 68.64 1.00
C ARG A 1224 6.45 69.48 1.85
N ALA A 1225 5.61 68.86 2.68
CA ALA A 1225 4.69 69.54 3.59
C ALA A 1225 5.44 70.28 4.71
N GLU A 1226 6.42 69.63 5.34
CA GLU A 1226 7.29 70.22 6.36
C GLU A 1226 8.11 71.39 5.78
N ARG A 1227 8.64 71.25 4.57
CA ARG A 1227 9.38 72.31 3.88
C ARG A 1227 8.48 73.46 3.42
N ALA A 1228 7.26 73.18 2.97
CA ALA A 1228 6.28 74.23 2.65
C ALA A 1228 5.86 75.00 3.91
N THR A 1229 5.71 74.30 5.04
CA THR A 1229 5.41 74.91 6.35
C THR A 1229 6.58 75.76 6.84
N ALA A 1230 7.81 75.27 6.69
CA ALA A 1230 9.05 75.99 7.04
C ALA A 1230 9.37 77.18 6.10
N ILE A 1231 8.82 77.20 4.89
CA ILE A 1231 8.91 78.36 3.96
C ILE A 1231 7.79 79.37 4.26
N ALA A 1232 6.65 78.91 4.79
CA ALA A 1232 5.52 79.75 5.17
C ALA A 1232 5.69 80.42 6.56
N SER A 1233 6.49 79.83 7.45
CA SER A 1233 7.01 80.43 8.69
C SER A 1233 8.25 81.28 8.43
#